data_AF-A0A812L3C5-F1
#
_entry.id   AF-A0A812L3C5-F1
#
_cell.length_a   1.000
_cell.length_b   1.000
_cell.length_c   1.000
_cell.angle_alpha   90.00
_cell.angle_beta   90.00
_cell.angle_gamma   90.00
#
_symmetry.space_group_name_H-M   'P 1'
#
loop_
_entity.id
_entity.type
_entity.pdbx_description
1 polymer ?
#
loop_
_entity_poly.entity_id
_entity_poly.type
_entity_poly.pdbx_seq_one_letter_code
_entity_poly.pdbx_strand_id
1 'polypeptide(L)'
;MSCPDGFQLEIRAEGDVCRGEQEDGMGAGWTCPRGCVQTGAPPFCQALGVRGHCLDSPCRVQDVVSCLDRYARYEPLDLPGEGRTQEANVRACQQRCASVAACSHFSFFRDGGCHLQDSSAGLVPDEDAFCGPPSCASSSASEPVPEVTWLIDRSSLPLQVRGSHLLSVDGRRQVLACVNWYGAHMEMLVNNGLNVRSLAEVANHIVELKFNCVRLPYSLDSLNLSAASIPHPASQLCHNPELQASTPLEIFDSTVQALTDAGLLVVLNNHVSKRGWCCDASDGEGLWYTDDFPESVWLDHLSFLAARYRDNARVVGFDIRNEIRSTEFETPTWGGGSTNWAEAASKGSRRVLDANPDMLLFISGLEYSMFLCDVPQRPLHMEPGLEGHIIYTTHEYDWYKNSIQTLYESGEILCGFFATYGALLLVVSLATVLFSAACEVAIVPRRRLCCWPKLRGLYFEVASAMLFVAAFLVSLLLLARAVMDPCQSGELHVVSFPTLVILPLWLLGLLFSGRLSCLLLRTFRPVSAIAMDEEKPSPVSPDRVGGMDVGIEMSELNLNRAEGATPQNPNIMTDQGKEHLQYALNHKRASVIVLAMLFLICANAAALLFLQSYEAWQQSIDDRWGFLLQPEPNAEGAAVAAVWLGEFGTATDTTWWSNMLRYLASRPVVGWAYWPLNGEKRPGEIETYGILHDDMRTIRHPWKLADLQDLLSKRLNPV
;
A
#
# COMPACT_ATOMS: atom_id res chain seq x y z
N MET A 1 33.36 -26.73 21.86
CA MET A 1 32.88 -28.02 21.32
C MET A 1 34.08 -28.96 21.18
N SER A 2 33.94 -30.17 20.61
CA SER A 2 35.07 -31.04 20.27
C SER A 2 35.00 -31.44 18.79
N CYS A 3 36.07 -31.22 18.05
CA CYS A 3 36.17 -31.68 16.66
C CYS A 3 36.32 -33.22 16.58
N PRO A 4 36.01 -33.85 15.43
CA PRO A 4 36.36 -35.23 15.16
C PRO A 4 37.88 -35.46 15.17
N ASP A 5 38.31 -36.69 15.43
CA ASP A 5 39.73 -37.06 15.37
C ASP A 5 40.35 -36.71 14.00
N GLY A 6 41.54 -36.12 14.01
CA GLY A 6 42.21 -35.56 12.83
C GLY A 6 41.94 -34.07 12.57
N PHE A 7 40.94 -33.46 13.23
CA PHE A 7 40.61 -32.04 13.09
C PHE A 7 40.84 -31.27 14.40
N GLN A 8 41.44 -30.07 14.31
CA GLN A 8 41.64 -29.18 15.47
C GLN A 8 40.65 -28.03 15.48
N LEU A 9 40.23 -27.62 16.67
CA LEU A 9 39.28 -26.53 16.89
C LEU A 9 40.00 -25.18 16.87
N GLU A 10 39.67 -24.32 15.92
CA GLU A 10 40.09 -22.93 15.85
C GLU A 10 38.95 -22.03 16.35
N ILE A 11 39.11 -21.44 17.53
CA ILE A 11 38.12 -20.56 18.17
C ILE A 11 38.20 -19.16 17.57
N ARG A 12 37.07 -18.59 17.14
CA ARG A 12 37.00 -17.27 16.48
C ARG A 12 35.78 -16.45 16.88
N ALA A 13 35.86 -15.13 16.72
CA ALA A 13 34.78 -14.21 17.05
C ALA A 13 33.55 -14.36 16.13
N GLU A 14 33.73 -14.81 14.88
CA GLU A 14 32.63 -15.13 13.95
C GLU A 14 32.03 -16.54 14.17
N GLY A 15 32.62 -17.36 15.04
CA GLY A 15 32.22 -18.76 15.29
C GLY A 15 33.39 -19.75 15.16
N ASP A 16 33.39 -20.79 16.00
CA ASP A 16 34.45 -21.82 16.03
C ASP A 16 34.45 -22.71 14.78
N VAL A 17 35.64 -23.05 14.26
CA VAL A 17 35.82 -23.86 13.04
C VAL A 17 36.77 -25.04 13.28
N CYS A 18 36.43 -26.23 12.80
CA CYS A 18 37.33 -27.39 12.80
C CYS A 18 38.18 -27.44 11.52
N ARG A 19 39.51 -27.59 11.65
CA ARG A 19 40.46 -27.71 10.51
C ARG A 19 41.30 -28.99 10.58
N GLY A 20 41.49 -29.63 9.43
CA GLY A 20 42.33 -30.82 9.25
C GLY A 20 42.47 -31.13 7.76
N GLU A 21 43.48 -31.91 7.38
CA GLU A 21 43.74 -32.33 5.99
C GLU A 21 43.48 -33.84 5.83
N GLN A 22 42.90 -34.22 4.69
CA GLN A 22 42.89 -35.59 4.17
C GLN A 22 43.47 -35.57 2.76
N GLU A 23 44.10 -36.68 2.35
CA GLU A 23 44.95 -36.74 1.15
C GLU A 23 44.20 -36.60 -0.19
N ASP A 24 42.86 -36.63 -0.18
CA ASP A 24 42.00 -36.63 -1.38
C ASP A 24 41.67 -35.22 -1.94
N GLY A 25 42.24 -34.15 -1.36
CA GLY A 25 42.35 -32.83 -2.03
C GLY A 25 41.07 -32.01 -2.27
N MET A 26 39.90 -32.44 -1.76
CA MET A 26 38.64 -31.71 -1.92
C MET A 26 38.46 -30.59 -0.88
N GLY A 27 38.62 -29.34 -1.31
CA GLY A 27 38.40 -28.16 -0.48
C GLY A 27 36.94 -27.70 -0.44
N ALA A 28 36.43 -27.49 0.79
CA ALA A 28 35.19 -26.79 1.15
C ALA A 28 33.83 -27.38 0.70
N GLY A 29 32.95 -27.65 1.68
CA GLY A 29 31.53 -27.29 1.56
C GLY A 29 30.51 -28.37 1.17
N TRP A 30 30.48 -29.53 1.85
CA TRP A 30 29.31 -30.43 1.80
C TRP A 30 28.94 -30.96 3.19
N THR A 31 27.63 -31.09 3.44
CA THR A 31 27.06 -31.81 4.59
C THR A 31 25.90 -32.69 4.15
N CYS A 32 25.79 -33.88 4.75
CA CYS A 32 24.67 -34.81 4.56
C CYS A 32 24.53 -35.72 5.81
N PRO A 33 23.35 -36.32 6.08
CA PRO A 33 22.84 -36.29 7.45
C PRO A 33 22.61 -37.64 8.13
N ARG A 34 22.75 -37.64 9.47
CA ARG A 34 21.94 -38.42 10.44
C ARG A 34 22.35 -38.11 11.89
N GLY A 35 21.37 -37.95 12.79
CA GLY A 35 21.56 -37.89 14.25
C GLY A 35 21.12 -36.55 14.86
N CYS A 36 20.19 -36.61 15.83
CA CYS A 36 19.61 -35.42 16.46
C CYS A 36 20.44 -34.91 17.66
N VAL A 37 20.39 -33.61 17.93
CA VAL A 37 20.60 -33.05 19.28
C VAL A 37 19.50 -32.04 19.59
N GLN A 38 19.01 -32.02 20.84
CA GLN A 38 17.88 -31.20 21.27
C GLN A 38 18.29 -29.76 21.67
N THR A 39 19.58 -29.54 21.95
CA THR A 39 20.14 -28.27 22.43
C THR A 39 20.57 -27.38 21.26
N GLY A 40 19.80 -26.32 20.99
CA GLY A 40 20.16 -25.30 19.97
C GLY A 40 18.99 -24.79 19.11
N ALA A 41 17.83 -25.43 19.16
CA ALA A 41 16.63 -24.92 18.48
C ALA A 41 16.19 -23.56 19.05
N PRO A 42 15.73 -22.59 18.23
CA PRO A 42 15.15 -21.35 18.74
C PRO A 42 13.93 -21.61 19.65
N PRO A 43 13.61 -20.71 20.62
CA PRO A 43 12.49 -20.90 21.54
C PRO A 43 11.16 -21.23 20.85
N PHE A 44 10.92 -20.68 19.66
CA PHE A 44 9.78 -20.99 18.80
C PHE A 44 9.70 -22.49 18.41
N CYS A 45 10.77 -23.08 17.87
CA CYS A 45 10.73 -24.51 17.48
C CYS A 45 10.77 -25.45 18.70
N GLN A 46 11.29 -25.00 19.85
CA GLN A 46 11.13 -25.69 21.14
C GLN A 46 9.65 -25.70 21.59
N ALA A 47 9.00 -24.53 21.56
CA ALA A 47 7.58 -24.36 21.91
C ALA A 47 6.63 -25.17 21.00
N LEU A 48 7.03 -25.46 19.76
CA LEU A 48 6.30 -26.34 18.84
C LEU A 48 6.61 -27.85 19.00
N GLY A 49 7.61 -28.22 19.80
CA GLY A 49 8.00 -29.63 20.02
C GLY A 49 8.65 -30.32 18.81
N VAL A 50 9.14 -29.55 17.83
CA VAL A 50 9.67 -30.08 16.55
C VAL A 50 11.14 -30.50 16.72
N ARG A 51 11.55 -31.58 16.04
CA ARG A 51 12.97 -32.01 15.97
C ARG A 51 13.60 -31.54 14.65
N GLY A 52 14.59 -30.67 14.71
CA GLY A 52 15.34 -30.22 13.53
C GLY A 52 16.49 -29.29 13.89
N HIS A 53 17.44 -29.13 12.96
CA HIS A 53 18.47 -28.10 13.03
C HIS A 53 18.02 -26.87 12.23
N CYS A 54 18.23 -25.67 12.77
CA CYS A 54 18.22 -24.44 11.99
C CYS A 54 19.65 -24.19 11.50
N LEU A 55 19.84 -24.26 10.17
CA LEU A 55 20.93 -23.59 9.47
C LEU A 55 20.33 -22.65 8.41
N ASP A 56 19.24 -23.07 7.77
CA ASP A 56 18.29 -22.21 7.08
C ASP A 56 17.07 -21.87 7.98
N SER A 57 16.36 -20.79 7.65
CA SER A 57 15.25 -20.25 8.45
C SER A 57 13.91 -20.34 7.71
N PRO A 58 12.77 -20.65 8.39
CA PRO A 58 12.62 -21.27 9.72
C PRO A 58 12.40 -22.80 9.59
N CYS A 59 12.18 -23.49 10.72
CA CYS A 59 11.86 -24.93 10.77
C CYS A 59 10.69 -25.30 9.82
N ARG A 60 10.80 -26.36 9.00
CA ARG A 60 9.67 -26.88 8.21
C ARG A 60 8.63 -27.53 9.15
N VAL A 61 7.52 -26.81 9.43
CA VAL A 61 6.45 -27.24 10.36
C VAL A 61 5.35 -28.10 9.67
N GLN A 62 5.55 -28.49 8.40
CA GLN A 62 4.51 -29.11 7.56
C GLN A 62 3.89 -30.41 8.12
N ASP A 63 4.62 -31.18 8.94
CA ASP A 63 4.10 -32.40 9.57
C ASP A 63 3.34 -32.16 10.91
N VAL A 64 3.23 -30.90 11.37
CA VAL A 64 2.86 -30.60 12.78
C VAL A 64 1.66 -29.67 12.91
N VAL A 65 1.46 -28.70 12.00
CA VAL A 65 0.43 -27.65 12.15
C VAL A 65 -0.39 -27.43 10.87
N SER A 66 -1.56 -28.06 10.83
CA SER A 66 -2.66 -27.71 9.91
C SER A 66 -3.93 -27.25 10.63
N CYS A 67 -3.98 -27.31 11.97
CA CYS A 67 -5.15 -26.97 12.78
C CYS A 67 -4.87 -26.08 14.00
N LEU A 68 -3.65 -25.54 14.14
CA LEU A 68 -3.30 -24.65 15.25
C LEU A 68 -3.15 -23.21 14.76
N ASP A 69 -3.89 -22.31 15.37
CA ASP A 69 -3.79 -20.88 15.13
C ASP A 69 -2.57 -20.30 15.84
N ARG A 70 -1.89 -19.39 15.15
CA ARG A 70 -0.74 -18.63 15.68
C ARG A 70 -1.20 -17.22 16.00
N TYR A 71 -0.58 -16.61 17.00
CA TYR A 71 -0.86 -15.23 17.42
C TYR A 71 -2.30 -15.04 17.93
N ALA A 72 -2.86 -16.07 18.56
CA ALA A 72 -4.23 -16.08 19.07
C ALA A 72 -4.41 -17.04 20.26
N ARG A 73 -5.45 -16.80 21.06
CA ARG A 73 -5.89 -17.62 22.19
C ARG A 73 -7.41 -17.57 22.37
N TYR A 74 -7.96 -18.45 23.21
CA TYR A 74 -9.39 -18.48 23.51
C TYR A 74 -9.71 -17.77 24.84
N GLU A 75 -10.78 -16.96 24.86
CA GLU A 75 -11.34 -16.31 26.05
C GLU A 75 -12.80 -16.73 26.31
N PRO A 76 -13.20 -16.96 27.57
CA PRO A 76 -12.42 -16.82 28.80
C PRO A 76 -11.31 -17.88 28.92
N LEU A 77 -10.22 -17.53 29.60
CA LEU A 77 -9.18 -18.49 29.98
C LEU A 77 -9.70 -19.39 31.09
N ASP A 78 -9.24 -20.64 31.10
CA ASP A 78 -9.51 -21.70 32.08
C ASP A 78 -10.97 -22.20 32.17
N LEU A 79 -11.18 -23.38 31.59
CA LEU A 79 -12.31 -24.28 31.87
C LEU A 79 -12.45 -24.50 33.39
N PRO A 80 -13.67 -24.46 33.97
CA PRO A 80 -13.87 -24.58 35.42
C PRO A 80 -13.24 -25.85 36.03
N GLY A 81 -12.18 -25.65 36.82
CA GLY A 81 -11.41 -26.72 37.49
C GLY A 81 -10.08 -27.07 36.80
N GLU A 82 -9.87 -26.64 35.55
CA GLU A 82 -8.71 -26.99 34.71
C GLU A 82 -7.82 -25.76 34.46
N GLY A 83 -7.41 -25.10 35.54
CA GLY A 83 -6.57 -23.90 35.49
C GLY A 83 -5.21 -24.05 34.80
N ARG A 84 -4.51 -22.93 34.62
CA ARG A 84 -3.16 -22.86 34.02
C ARG A 84 -2.19 -23.94 34.52
N THR A 85 -1.65 -24.75 33.60
CA THR A 85 -0.51 -25.65 33.83
C THR A 85 0.75 -25.14 33.11
N GLN A 86 1.90 -25.75 33.38
CA GLN A 86 3.12 -25.58 32.56
C GLN A 86 3.34 -26.84 31.73
N GLU A 87 3.29 -26.71 30.41
CA GLU A 87 3.46 -27.80 29.45
C GLU A 87 4.75 -27.66 28.65
N ALA A 88 5.31 -28.79 28.22
CA ALA A 88 6.62 -28.81 27.57
C ALA A 88 6.65 -28.25 26.13
N ASN A 89 5.47 -28.05 25.51
CA ASN A 89 5.24 -27.50 24.17
C ASN A 89 3.74 -27.47 23.85
N VAL A 90 3.37 -26.82 22.75
CA VAL A 90 2.00 -26.71 22.23
C VAL A 90 1.31 -28.06 22.07
N ARG A 91 2.04 -29.12 21.68
CA ARG A 91 1.48 -30.46 21.47
C ARG A 91 1.20 -31.18 22.80
N ALA A 92 1.98 -30.93 23.84
CA ALA A 92 1.66 -31.39 25.20
C ALA A 92 0.38 -30.71 25.71
N CYS A 93 0.21 -29.40 25.48
CA CYS A 93 -1.03 -28.69 25.81
C CYS A 93 -2.25 -29.20 25.01
N GLN A 94 -2.09 -29.47 23.70
CA GLN A 94 -3.10 -30.12 22.89
C GLN A 94 -3.48 -31.52 23.43
N GLN A 95 -2.49 -32.32 23.84
CA GLN A 95 -2.71 -33.64 24.43
C GLN A 95 -3.40 -33.57 25.80
N ARG A 96 -3.09 -32.56 26.62
CA ARG A 96 -3.84 -32.26 27.85
C ARG A 96 -5.30 -31.98 27.51
N CYS A 97 -5.59 -31.12 26.53
CA CYS A 97 -6.95 -30.87 26.07
C CYS A 97 -7.67 -32.16 25.60
N ALA A 98 -7.00 -33.00 24.79
CA ALA A 98 -7.54 -34.28 24.34
C ALA A 98 -7.91 -35.26 25.47
N SER A 99 -7.26 -35.14 26.63
CA SER A 99 -7.57 -35.95 27.82
C SER A 99 -8.73 -35.43 28.68
N VAL A 100 -9.15 -34.17 28.48
CA VAL A 100 -10.19 -33.50 29.27
C VAL A 100 -11.49 -33.44 28.46
N ALA A 101 -12.48 -34.24 28.85
CA ALA A 101 -13.71 -34.46 28.08
C ALA A 101 -14.61 -33.23 27.83
N ALA A 102 -14.34 -32.10 28.50
CA ALA A 102 -15.02 -30.82 28.28
C ALA A 102 -14.14 -29.77 27.56
N CYS A 103 -12.88 -30.09 27.26
CA CYS A 103 -11.99 -29.22 26.51
C CYS A 103 -12.34 -29.27 25.02
N SER A 104 -12.71 -28.12 24.46
CA SER A 104 -12.96 -27.95 23.02
C SER A 104 -11.83 -27.16 22.33
N HIS A 105 -11.13 -26.33 23.10
CA HIS A 105 -9.99 -25.53 22.65
C HIS A 105 -8.93 -25.46 23.74
N PHE A 106 -7.67 -25.23 23.36
CA PHE A 106 -6.60 -24.94 24.31
C PHE A 106 -5.90 -23.61 23.95
N SER A 107 -5.10 -23.06 24.86
CA SER A 107 -4.20 -21.95 24.57
C SER A 107 -2.87 -22.13 25.28
N PHE A 108 -1.79 -22.09 24.50
CA PHE A 108 -0.42 -22.33 24.94
C PHE A 108 0.46 -21.10 24.69
N PHE A 109 1.03 -20.56 25.76
CA PHE A 109 1.88 -19.38 25.74
C PHE A 109 3.37 -19.74 25.65
N ARG A 110 4.19 -18.82 25.11
CA ARG A 110 5.65 -19.03 24.94
C ARG A 110 6.43 -19.27 26.24
N ASP A 111 5.88 -18.93 27.41
CA ASP A 111 6.45 -19.23 28.73
C ASP A 111 6.17 -20.67 29.22
N GLY A 112 5.47 -21.48 28.41
CA GLY A 112 5.02 -22.83 28.74
C GLY A 112 3.60 -22.91 29.31
N GLY A 113 2.94 -21.77 29.54
CA GLY A 113 1.60 -21.73 30.14
C GLY A 113 0.53 -22.36 29.26
N CYS A 114 -0.13 -23.40 29.75
CA CYS A 114 -1.22 -24.09 29.07
C CYS A 114 -2.55 -23.87 29.78
N HIS A 115 -3.52 -23.34 29.06
CA HIS A 115 -4.91 -23.18 29.45
C HIS A 115 -5.80 -24.08 28.59
N LEU A 116 -6.90 -24.56 29.17
CA LEU A 116 -7.95 -25.31 28.48
C LEU A 116 -9.24 -24.49 28.46
N GLN A 117 -10.09 -24.67 27.45
CA GLN A 117 -11.34 -23.94 27.27
C GLN A 117 -12.45 -24.85 26.71
N ASP A 118 -13.71 -24.58 27.09
CA ASP A 118 -14.89 -25.21 26.48
C ASP A 118 -15.31 -24.52 25.17
N SER A 119 -16.35 -25.06 24.53
CA SER A 119 -16.89 -24.61 23.24
C SER A 119 -17.64 -23.27 23.27
N SER A 120 -17.74 -22.60 24.43
CA SER A 120 -18.28 -21.23 24.52
C SER A 120 -17.21 -20.14 24.44
N ALA A 121 -15.92 -20.52 24.49
CA ALA A 121 -14.82 -19.56 24.39
C ALA A 121 -14.64 -19.02 22.97
N GLY A 122 -14.44 -17.71 22.84
CA GLY A 122 -14.17 -17.02 21.59
C GLY A 122 -12.68 -16.84 21.32
N LEU A 123 -12.28 -16.81 20.05
CA LEU A 123 -10.90 -16.57 19.61
C LEU A 123 -10.54 -15.08 19.71
N VAL A 124 -9.39 -14.76 20.29
CA VAL A 124 -8.87 -13.40 20.51
C VAL A 124 -7.38 -13.34 20.10
N PRO A 125 -6.92 -12.30 19.38
CA PRO A 125 -5.50 -12.15 19.04
C PRO A 125 -4.59 -12.00 20.27
N ASP A 126 -3.42 -12.67 20.24
CA ASP A 126 -2.38 -12.61 21.27
C ASP A 126 -1.04 -13.10 20.70
N GLU A 127 -0.07 -12.19 20.55
CA GLU A 127 1.18 -12.47 19.83
C GLU A 127 2.05 -13.56 20.47
N ASP A 128 1.90 -13.82 21.77
CA ASP A 128 2.69 -14.80 22.53
C ASP A 128 1.95 -16.15 22.70
N ALA A 129 0.80 -16.33 22.04
CA ALA A 129 -0.01 -17.55 22.13
C ALA A 129 -0.11 -18.36 20.83
N PHE A 130 -0.29 -19.67 21.03
CA PHE A 130 -0.76 -20.65 20.05
C PHE A 130 -2.02 -21.30 20.59
N CYS A 131 -3.01 -21.60 19.75
CA CYS A 131 -4.22 -22.28 20.18
C CYS A 131 -4.76 -23.26 19.12
N GLY A 132 -5.82 -23.99 19.45
CA GLY A 132 -6.46 -24.92 18.53
C GLY A 132 -7.32 -25.97 19.24
N PRO A 133 -7.84 -26.97 18.50
CA PRO A 133 -8.68 -28.04 19.02
C PRO A 133 -7.86 -29.12 19.74
N PRO A 134 -8.50 -29.99 20.57
CA PRO A 134 -7.86 -31.13 21.23
C PRO A 134 -7.13 -32.10 20.27
N SER A 135 -7.55 -32.16 19.00
CA SER A 135 -6.84 -32.92 17.98
C SER A 135 -7.02 -32.28 16.60
N CYS A 136 -5.95 -32.26 15.80
CA CYS A 136 -6.11 -32.12 14.35
C CYS A 136 -6.77 -33.38 13.80
N ALA A 137 -7.75 -33.22 12.91
CA ALA A 137 -8.40 -34.35 12.27
C ALA A 137 -7.41 -35.10 11.37
N SER A 138 -7.07 -36.34 11.72
CA SER A 138 -6.44 -37.28 10.79
C SER A 138 -7.50 -37.85 9.86
N SER A 139 -7.26 -37.79 8.54
CA SER A 139 -8.20 -38.22 7.51
C SER A 139 -8.32 -39.75 7.46
N SER A 140 -9.26 -40.30 8.22
CA SER A 140 -9.60 -41.73 8.20
C SER A 140 -10.59 -42.09 7.08
N ALA A 141 -10.03 -42.50 5.94
CA ALA A 141 -10.69 -43.30 4.88
C ALA A 141 -12.12 -42.89 4.48
N SER A 142 -12.23 -41.80 3.71
CA SER A 142 -13.36 -41.59 2.79
C SER A 142 -13.01 -42.10 1.37
N GLU A 143 -13.98 -42.10 0.47
CA GLU A 143 -13.73 -42.18 -0.98
C GLU A 143 -12.78 -41.06 -1.45
N PRO A 144 -12.08 -41.24 -2.60
CA PRO A 144 -11.08 -40.28 -3.07
C PRO A 144 -11.70 -38.91 -3.35
N VAL A 145 -11.53 -38.00 -2.38
CA VAL A 145 -11.64 -36.56 -2.61
C VAL A 145 -10.65 -36.22 -3.74
N PRO A 146 -11.09 -35.60 -4.84
CA PRO A 146 -10.17 -35.21 -5.91
C PRO A 146 -9.12 -34.27 -5.34
N GLU A 147 -7.84 -34.58 -5.58
CA GLU A 147 -6.73 -33.77 -5.10
C GLU A 147 -6.88 -32.34 -5.68
N VAL A 148 -7.03 -31.34 -4.81
CA VAL A 148 -7.23 -29.95 -5.22
C VAL A 148 -5.87 -29.38 -5.66
N THR A 149 -5.48 -29.71 -6.88
CA THR A 149 -4.26 -29.21 -7.51
C THR A 149 -4.37 -27.71 -7.74
N TRP A 150 -3.32 -26.97 -7.38
CA TRP A 150 -3.21 -25.54 -7.71
C TRP A 150 -3.00 -25.33 -9.23
N LEU A 151 -2.44 -26.32 -9.92
CA LEU A 151 -2.36 -26.37 -11.37
C LEU A 151 -3.75 -26.59 -11.99
N ILE A 152 -4.00 -25.91 -13.10
CA ILE A 152 -5.24 -26.02 -13.88
C ILE A 152 -5.08 -27.16 -14.90
N ASP A 153 -6.01 -28.11 -14.91
CA ASP A 153 -5.99 -29.26 -15.83
C ASP A 153 -6.24 -28.81 -17.29
N ARG A 154 -5.61 -29.46 -18.26
CA ARG A 154 -5.79 -29.15 -19.69
C ARG A 154 -7.25 -29.32 -20.15
N SER A 155 -8.00 -30.24 -19.56
CA SER A 155 -9.45 -30.43 -19.78
C SER A 155 -10.32 -29.29 -19.26
N SER A 156 -9.75 -28.37 -18.48
CA SER A 156 -10.43 -27.16 -17.98
C SER A 156 -10.26 -25.96 -18.93
N LEU A 157 -9.51 -26.10 -20.02
CA LEU A 157 -9.13 -25.04 -20.97
C LEU A 157 -9.93 -25.14 -22.28
N PRO A 158 -10.17 -24.02 -23.00
CA PRO A 158 -9.76 -22.64 -22.69
C PRO A 158 -10.53 -22.02 -21.52
N LEU A 159 -10.01 -20.90 -21.02
CA LEU A 159 -10.64 -20.13 -19.94
C LEU A 159 -11.47 -18.98 -20.52
N GLN A 160 -12.54 -18.59 -19.84
CA GLN A 160 -13.43 -17.50 -20.25
C GLN A 160 -13.79 -16.59 -19.07
N VAL A 161 -13.91 -15.30 -19.34
CA VAL A 161 -14.31 -14.27 -18.37
C VAL A 161 -15.84 -14.19 -18.26
N ARG A 162 -16.37 -13.96 -17.05
CA ARG A 162 -17.78 -13.64 -16.82
C ARG A 162 -17.91 -12.69 -15.63
N GLY A 163 -18.13 -11.40 -15.92
CA GLY A 163 -18.00 -10.35 -14.92
C GLY A 163 -16.55 -10.29 -14.40
N SER A 164 -16.38 -10.27 -13.08
CA SER A 164 -15.06 -10.34 -12.42
C SER A 164 -14.51 -11.76 -12.23
N HIS A 165 -15.16 -12.80 -12.78
CA HIS A 165 -14.70 -14.19 -12.65
C HIS A 165 -14.02 -14.71 -13.90
N LEU A 166 -12.90 -15.41 -13.72
CA LEU A 166 -12.35 -16.33 -14.71
C LEU A 166 -12.93 -17.73 -14.48
N LEU A 167 -13.38 -18.38 -15.55
CA LEU A 167 -14.06 -19.68 -15.52
C LEU A 167 -13.36 -20.67 -16.48
N SER A 168 -13.37 -21.95 -16.14
CA SER A 168 -13.04 -23.06 -17.05
C SER A 168 -14.23 -23.49 -17.91
N VAL A 169 -13.99 -24.32 -18.94
CA VAL A 169 -15.04 -24.83 -19.85
C VAL A 169 -16.21 -25.55 -19.16
N ASP A 170 -15.99 -26.08 -17.96
CA ASP A 170 -17.00 -26.73 -17.11
C ASP A 170 -17.72 -25.78 -16.13
N GLY A 171 -17.42 -24.48 -16.20
CA GLY A 171 -18.00 -23.44 -15.36
C GLY A 171 -17.42 -23.31 -13.95
N ARG A 172 -16.40 -24.09 -13.57
CA ARG A 172 -15.68 -23.85 -12.29
C ARG A 172 -14.93 -22.53 -12.35
N ARG A 173 -14.88 -21.81 -11.22
CA ARG A 173 -14.03 -20.62 -11.07
C ARG A 173 -12.56 -21.01 -11.06
N GLN A 174 -11.74 -20.24 -11.75
CA GLN A 174 -10.30 -20.40 -11.82
C GLN A 174 -9.59 -19.13 -11.35
N VAL A 175 -8.36 -19.27 -10.87
CA VAL A 175 -7.52 -18.14 -10.43
C VAL A 175 -6.12 -18.31 -11.00
N LEU A 176 -5.64 -17.27 -11.67
CA LEU A 176 -4.25 -17.17 -12.10
C LEU A 176 -3.40 -16.68 -10.92
N ALA A 177 -2.43 -17.50 -10.52
CA ALA A 177 -1.45 -17.22 -9.48
C ALA A 177 -0.07 -17.46 -10.10
N CYS A 178 0.39 -16.44 -10.84
CA CYS A 178 1.56 -16.55 -11.71
C CYS A 178 2.81 -15.95 -11.07
N VAL A 179 3.94 -16.17 -11.73
CA VAL A 179 5.16 -15.38 -11.53
C VAL A 179 5.62 -14.77 -12.85
N ASN A 180 6.23 -13.59 -12.81
CA ASN A 180 6.95 -13.01 -13.96
C ASN A 180 8.34 -13.66 -14.08
N TRP A 181 8.68 -14.20 -15.26
CA TRP A 181 10.04 -14.71 -15.55
C TRP A 181 10.63 -14.01 -16.77
N TYR A 182 11.34 -12.91 -16.53
CA TYR A 182 11.83 -12.02 -17.60
C TYR A 182 13.23 -12.39 -18.11
N GLY A 183 13.61 -11.75 -19.22
CA GLY A 183 14.95 -11.79 -19.82
C GLY A 183 14.90 -11.86 -21.34
N ALA A 184 13.90 -12.56 -21.90
CA ALA A 184 13.69 -12.65 -23.35
C ALA A 184 13.35 -11.30 -24.01
N HIS A 185 12.91 -10.30 -23.23
CA HIS A 185 12.71 -8.92 -23.69
C HIS A 185 13.97 -8.02 -23.57
N MET A 186 15.03 -8.46 -22.88
CA MET A 186 16.21 -7.64 -22.59
C MET A 186 17.32 -7.86 -23.62
N GLU A 187 18.45 -7.17 -23.47
CA GLU A 187 19.59 -7.22 -24.40
C GLU A 187 20.14 -8.63 -24.65
N MET A 188 19.96 -9.54 -23.69
CA MET A 188 20.40 -10.95 -23.78
C MET A 188 19.44 -11.84 -24.58
N LEU A 189 18.18 -11.39 -24.78
CA LEU A 189 17.01 -12.08 -25.36
C LEU A 189 16.84 -13.57 -25.05
N VAL A 190 17.24 -13.99 -23.86
CA VAL A 190 16.88 -15.28 -23.24
C VAL A 190 16.39 -15.00 -21.82
N ASN A 191 15.48 -15.81 -21.28
CA ASN A 191 15.03 -15.66 -19.90
C ASN A 191 16.25 -15.80 -18.94
N ASN A 192 16.35 -14.95 -17.92
CA ASN A 192 17.51 -14.99 -17.01
C ASN A 192 17.52 -16.33 -16.26
N GLY A 193 18.71 -16.85 -15.96
CA GLY A 193 18.90 -18.11 -15.24
C GLY A 193 19.37 -19.31 -16.08
N LEU A 194 19.33 -19.20 -17.41
CA LEU A 194 19.75 -20.30 -18.31
C LEU A 194 21.29 -20.45 -18.42
N ASN A 195 22.00 -19.53 -17.77
CA ASN A 195 23.41 -19.58 -17.35
C ASN A 195 23.69 -20.49 -16.14
N VAL A 196 22.66 -20.93 -15.39
CA VAL A 196 22.82 -21.74 -14.15
C VAL A 196 21.85 -22.92 -14.02
N ARG A 197 20.77 -22.96 -14.80
CA ARG A 197 19.74 -24.03 -14.80
C ARG A 197 19.25 -24.34 -16.20
N SER A 198 18.78 -25.56 -16.42
CA SER A 198 18.01 -25.90 -17.63
C SER A 198 16.59 -25.34 -17.58
N LEU A 199 15.96 -25.14 -18.74
CA LEU A 199 14.56 -24.74 -18.86
C LEU A 199 13.62 -25.62 -18.03
N ALA A 200 13.85 -26.94 -18.06
CA ALA A 200 13.06 -27.92 -17.33
C ALA A 200 13.24 -27.80 -15.80
N GLU A 201 14.44 -27.52 -15.30
CA GLU A 201 14.66 -27.29 -13.86
C GLU A 201 13.93 -26.05 -13.38
N VAL A 202 13.96 -24.94 -14.13
CA VAL A 202 13.24 -23.71 -13.76
C VAL A 202 11.73 -23.93 -13.81
N ALA A 203 11.21 -24.53 -14.89
CA ALA A 203 9.78 -24.81 -15.05
C ALA A 203 9.23 -25.71 -13.92
N ASN A 204 9.93 -26.80 -13.59
CA ASN A 204 9.54 -27.66 -12.46
C ASN A 204 9.66 -26.92 -11.11
N HIS A 205 10.64 -26.03 -10.95
CA HIS A 205 10.77 -25.26 -9.71
C HIS A 205 9.61 -24.27 -9.51
N ILE A 206 9.11 -23.63 -10.57
CA ILE A 206 7.91 -22.77 -10.51
C ILE A 206 6.69 -23.57 -10.01
N VAL A 207 6.56 -24.84 -10.39
CA VAL A 207 5.51 -25.76 -9.89
C VAL A 207 5.74 -26.15 -8.42
N GLU A 208 6.98 -26.45 -8.01
CA GLU A 208 7.32 -26.71 -6.60
C GLU A 208 6.98 -25.51 -5.70
N LEU A 209 7.24 -24.28 -6.19
CA LEU A 209 6.94 -23.00 -5.54
C LEU A 209 5.43 -22.66 -5.49
N LYS A 210 4.56 -23.50 -6.08
CA LYS A 210 3.09 -23.41 -6.11
C LYS A 210 2.48 -22.35 -7.01
N PHE A 211 3.22 -21.77 -7.94
CA PHE A 211 2.59 -21.00 -9.02
C PHE A 211 1.88 -21.93 -10.01
N ASN A 212 0.84 -21.44 -10.68
CA ASN A 212 0.11 -22.20 -11.71
C ASN A 212 0.24 -21.61 -13.12
N CYS A 213 0.92 -20.48 -13.24
CA CYS A 213 1.17 -19.82 -14.52
C CYS A 213 2.44 -18.96 -14.51
N VAL A 214 2.86 -18.52 -15.70
CA VAL A 214 3.96 -17.58 -15.89
C VAL A 214 3.52 -16.45 -16.82
N ARG A 215 3.74 -15.21 -16.38
CA ARG A 215 3.75 -14.04 -17.26
C ARG A 215 5.13 -13.97 -17.90
N LEU A 216 5.19 -13.98 -19.23
CA LEU A 216 6.41 -14.22 -20.00
C LEU A 216 6.74 -13.02 -20.92
N PRO A 217 7.49 -12.02 -20.41
CA PRO A 217 7.95 -10.85 -21.16
C PRO A 217 8.81 -11.15 -22.40
N TYR A 218 8.42 -10.58 -23.55
CA TYR A 218 9.21 -10.57 -24.80
C TYR A 218 9.28 -9.17 -25.45
N SER A 219 10.29 -8.94 -26.29
CA SER A 219 10.39 -7.72 -27.13
C SER A 219 9.94 -8.00 -28.58
N LEU A 220 9.29 -7.03 -29.25
CA LEU A 220 8.93 -7.18 -30.67
C LEU A 220 10.17 -7.45 -31.54
N ASP A 221 11.27 -6.74 -31.26
CA ASP A 221 12.51 -6.86 -32.00
C ASP A 221 13.26 -8.19 -31.83
N SER A 222 12.86 -9.05 -30.88
CA SER A 222 13.41 -10.40 -30.72
C SER A 222 12.88 -11.38 -31.77
N LEU A 223 11.61 -11.24 -32.18
CA LEU A 223 10.89 -12.24 -32.98
C LEU A 223 11.40 -12.36 -34.43
N ASN A 224 12.03 -11.29 -34.94
CA ASN A 224 12.49 -11.17 -36.34
C ASN A 224 14.00 -11.38 -36.52
N LEU A 225 14.74 -11.82 -35.50
CA LEU A 225 16.19 -11.97 -35.55
C LEU A 225 16.62 -13.36 -36.05
N SER A 226 17.58 -13.38 -36.97
CA SER A 226 18.31 -14.61 -37.29
C SER A 226 19.40 -14.88 -36.26
N ALA A 227 19.75 -16.15 -36.03
CA ALA A 227 20.85 -16.55 -35.16
C ALA A 227 22.23 -16.04 -35.66
N ALA A 228 22.32 -15.65 -36.94
CA ALA A 228 23.51 -15.02 -37.52
C ALA A 228 23.59 -13.50 -37.27
N SER A 229 22.54 -12.87 -36.74
CA SER A 229 22.45 -11.41 -36.59
C SER A 229 23.00 -10.92 -35.25
N ILE A 230 22.59 -11.54 -34.14
CA ILE A 230 22.95 -11.14 -32.78
C ILE A 230 23.13 -12.40 -31.94
N PRO A 231 24.37 -12.80 -31.61
CA PRO A 231 24.60 -14.01 -30.83
C PRO A 231 24.29 -13.77 -29.35
N HIS A 232 23.39 -14.57 -28.79
CA HIS A 232 23.36 -14.83 -27.35
C HIS A 232 24.76 -15.34 -26.94
N PRO A 233 25.36 -14.87 -25.83
CA PRO A 233 26.59 -15.49 -25.34
C PRO A 233 26.29 -16.94 -24.98
N ALA A 234 27.09 -17.89 -25.46
CA ALA A 234 26.88 -19.32 -25.15
C ALA A 234 26.91 -19.62 -23.63
N SER A 235 27.51 -18.74 -22.82
CA SER A 235 27.45 -18.77 -21.36
C SER A 235 26.06 -18.48 -20.77
N GLN A 236 25.13 -17.91 -21.52
CA GLN A 236 23.72 -17.73 -21.14
C GLN A 236 22.85 -18.97 -21.44
N LEU A 237 23.41 -19.98 -22.12
CA LEU A 237 22.75 -21.24 -22.47
C LEU A 237 23.68 -22.43 -22.19
N CYS A 238 24.57 -22.32 -21.21
CA CYS A 238 25.53 -23.38 -20.88
C CYS A 238 24.86 -24.60 -20.21
N HIS A 239 23.71 -24.40 -19.56
CA HIS A 239 22.84 -25.47 -19.07
C HIS A 239 21.76 -25.93 -20.08
N ASN A 240 21.74 -25.33 -21.28
CA ASN A 240 20.79 -25.62 -22.37
C ASN A 240 21.56 -25.69 -23.73
N PRO A 241 22.59 -26.56 -23.83
CA PRO A 241 23.57 -26.52 -24.93
C PRO A 241 22.96 -26.77 -26.32
N GLU A 242 21.87 -27.52 -26.40
CA GLU A 242 21.07 -27.73 -27.61
C GLU A 242 20.49 -26.45 -28.21
N LEU A 243 20.27 -25.41 -27.38
CA LEU A 243 19.73 -24.12 -27.81
C LEU A 243 20.79 -23.10 -28.26
N GLN A 244 22.09 -23.41 -28.14
CA GLN A 244 23.16 -22.46 -28.46
C GLN A 244 23.27 -22.09 -29.95
N ALA A 245 22.58 -22.83 -30.83
CA ALA A 245 22.49 -22.55 -32.27
C ALA A 245 21.12 -21.97 -32.69
N SER A 246 20.18 -21.82 -31.76
CA SER A 246 18.80 -21.38 -32.00
C SER A 246 18.69 -19.86 -32.13
N THR A 247 17.65 -19.42 -32.84
CA THR A 247 17.19 -18.02 -32.83
C THR A 247 16.57 -17.64 -31.47
N PRO A 248 16.46 -16.33 -31.14
CA PRO A 248 15.74 -15.88 -29.95
C PRO A 248 14.31 -16.42 -29.88
N LEU A 249 13.62 -16.51 -31.03
CA LEU A 249 12.27 -17.05 -31.12
C LEU A 249 12.24 -18.55 -30.80
N GLU A 250 13.15 -19.36 -31.34
CA GLU A 250 13.22 -20.80 -31.05
C GLU A 250 13.59 -21.09 -29.58
N ILE A 251 14.38 -20.21 -28.95
CA ILE A 251 14.65 -20.27 -27.50
C ILE A 251 13.38 -19.95 -26.72
N PHE A 252 12.66 -18.89 -27.12
CA PHE A 252 11.39 -18.50 -26.50
C PHE A 252 10.30 -19.58 -26.66
N ASP A 253 10.19 -20.21 -27.83
CA ASP A 253 9.34 -21.38 -28.08
C ASP A 253 9.69 -22.52 -27.12
N SER A 254 11.00 -22.78 -26.92
CA SER A 254 11.49 -23.82 -26.02
C SER A 254 11.16 -23.49 -24.55
N THR A 255 11.22 -22.22 -24.15
CA THR A 255 10.74 -21.76 -22.83
C THR A 255 9.25 -22.02 -22.66
N VAL A 256 8.41 -21.64 -23.64
CA VAL A 256 6.97 -21.89 -23.60
C VAL A 256 6.66 -23.39 -23.54
N GLN A 257 7.36 -24.21 -24.33
CA GLN A 257 7.20 -25.66 -24.32
C GLN A 257 7.54 -26.25 -22.94
N ALA A 258 8.71 -25.92 -22.37
CA ALA A 258 9.12 -26.42 -21.06
C ALA A 258 8.16 -26.03 -19.92
N LEU A 259 7.64 -24.80 -19.94
CA LEU A 259 6.63 -24.33 -18.97
C LEU A 259 5.31 -25.12 -19.10
N THR A 260 4.85 -25.32 -20.33
CA THR A 260 3.55 -25.98 -20.59
C THR A 260 3.62 -27.51 -20.41
N ASP A 261 4.77 -28.14 -20.65
CA ASP A 261 5.04 -29.55 -20.30
C ASP A 261 5.09 -29.78 -18.78
N ALA A 262 5.61 -28.81 -18.01
CA ALA A 262 5.49 -28.80 -16.54
C ALA A 262 4.05 -28.55 -16.03
N GLY A 263 3.10 -28.31 -16.93
CA GLY A 263 1.68 -28.12 -16.60
C GLY A 263 1.27 -26.69 -16.24
N LEU A 264 2.20 -25.72 -16.33
CA LEU A 264 1.91 -24.31 -16.09
C LEU A 264 1.13 -23.70 -17.27
N LEU A 265 0.32 -22.68 -17.01
CA LEU A 265 -0.23 -21.82 -18.06
C LEU A 265 0.75 -20.69 -18.40
N VAL A 266 0.72 -20.20 -19.63
CA VAL A 266 1.58 -19.09 -20.09
C VAL A 266 0.70 -17.91 -20.55
N VAL A 267 1.03 -16.72 -20.04
CA VAL A 267 0.53 -15.43 -20.54
C VAL A 267 1.70 -14.72 -21.21
N LEU A 268 1.63 -14.53 -22.52
CA LEU A 268 2.68 -13.87 -23.30
C LEU A 268 2.55 -12.36 -23.13
N ASN A 269 3.62 -11.67 -22.73
CA ASN A 269 3.58 -10.22 -22.46
C ASN A 269 4.49 -9.45 -23.42
N ASN A 270 3.91 -8.53 -24.20
CA ASN A 270 4.70 -7.61 -25.00
C ASN A 270 5.26 -6.49 -24.12
N HIS A 271 6.46 -6.72 -23.59
CA HIS A 271 7.06 -5.88 -22.57
C HIS A 271 7.65 -4.59 -23.14
N VAL A 272 8.31 -4.70 -24.30
CA VAL A 272 8.93 -3.59 -25.04
C VAL A 272 8.85 -3.84 -26.54
N SER A 273 9.01 -2.79 -27.33
CA SER A 273 9.18 -2.84 -28.78
C SER A 273 10.60 -3.28 -29.12
N LYS A 274 11.57 -2.61 -28.49
CA LYS A 274 13.01 -2.77 -28.67
C LYS A 274 13.62 -3.33 -27.40
N ARG A 275 14.54 -4.30 -27.52
CA ARG A 275 15.14 -4.97 -26.35
C ARG A 275 15.76 -3.98 -25.36
N GLY A 276 15.61 -4.23 -24.08
CA GLY A 276 16.23 -3.42 -23.04
C GLY A 276 15.58 -3.60 -21.67
N TRP A 277 15.90 -2.71 -20.74
CA TRP A 277 15.17 -2.56 -19.47
C TRP A 277 14.20 -1.39 -19.58
N CYS A 278 13.01 -1.55 -19.02
CA CYS A 278 11.99 -0.52 -18.85
C CYS A 278 11.64 -0.41 -17.34
N CYS A 279 10.82 0.51 -16.87
CA CYS A 279 9.99 1.44 -17.62
C CYS A 279 10.24 2.85 -17.08
N ASP A 280 11.01 3.64 -17.83
CA ASP A 280 11.29 5.05 -17.57
C ASP A 280 10.38 5.94 -18.44
N ALA A 281 10.28 7.24 -18.13
CA ALA A 281 9.52 8.19 -18.95
C ALA A 281 10.21 8.56 -20.29
N SER A 282 11.48 8.17 -20.46
CA SER A 282 12.35 8.55 -21.58
C SER A 282 12.92 7.37 -22.38
N ASP A 283 12.49 6.13 -22.08
CA ASP A 283 12.90 4.93 -22.83
C ASP A 283 12.20 4.78 -24.20
N GLY A 284 11.11 5.52 -24.42
CA GLY A 284 10.30 5.47 -25.65
C GLY A 284 9.26 4.33 -25.66
N GLU A 285 9.11 3.57 -24.58
CA GLU A 285 8.31 2.35 -24.51
C GLU A 285 6.97 2.56 -23.76
N GLY A 286 6.45 3.79 -23.73
CA GLY A 286 5.19 4.15 -23.04
C GLY A 286 3.91 3.99 -23.86
N LEU A 287 4.02 3.85 -25.18
CA LEU A 287 2.91 3.54 -26.10
C LEU A 287 3.11 2.17 -26.78
N TRP A 288 2.10 1.73 -27.53
CA TRP A 288 2.14 0.51 -28.36
C TRP A 288 2.84 0.71 -29.73
N TYR A 289 3.44 1.87 -29.97
CA TYR A 289 4.21 2.19 -31.16
C TYR A 289 5.44 3.06 -30.85
N THR A 290 6.40 3.06 -31.79
CA THR A 290 7.50 4.03 -31.92
C THR A 290 7.78 4.28 -33.41
N ASP A 291 8.69 5.21 -33.75
CA ASP A 291 9.14 5.41 -35.14
C ASP A 291 9.79 4.14 -35.75
N ASP A 292 10.55 3.38 -34.96
CA ASP A 292 11.15 2.09 -35.37
C ASP A 292 10.10 0.96 -35.45
N PHE A 293 9.03 1.03 -34.63
CA PHE A 293 8.01 -0.01 -34.46
C PHE A 293 6.59 0.58 -34.51
N PRO A 294 6.05 0.94 -35.69
CA PRO A 294 4.70 1.51 -35.81
C PRO A 294 3.60 0.49 -35.44
N GLU A 295 2.38 0.97 -35.13
CA GLU A 295 1.23 0.15 -34.70
C GLU A 295 1.01 -1.11 -35.56
N SER A 296 1.22 -1.04 -36.87
CA SER A 296 1.08 -2.20 -37.76
C SER A 296 2.04 -3.35 -37.42
N VAL A 297 3.28 -3.06 -37.01
CA VAL A 297 4.26 -4.09 -36.61
C VAL A 297 3.81 -4.79 -35.32
N TRP A 298 3.34 -4.02 -34.33
CA TRP A 298 2.76 -4.55 -33.09
C TRP A 298 1.53 -5.43 -33.37
N LEU A 299 0.58 -4.95 -34.17
CA LEU A 299 -0.62 -5.70 -34.57
C LEU A 299 -0.31 -7.00 -35.33
N ASP A 300 0.67 -6.97 -36.22
CA ASP A 300 1.07 -8.15 -37.00
C ASP A 300 1.87 -9.15 -36.13
N HIS A 301 2.64 -8.68 -35.14
CA HIS A 301 3.36 -9.52 -34.17
C HIS A 301 2.42 -10.23 -33.18
N LEU A 302 1.38 -9.53 -32.69
CA LEU A 302 0.33 -10.13 -31.87
C LEU A 302 -0.39 -11.27 -32.63
N SER A 303 -0.77 -11.00 -33.89
CA SER A 303 -1.37 -12.00 -34.79
C SER A 303 -0.42 -13.19 -35.05
N PHE A 304 0.86 -12.91 -35.32
CA PHE A 304 1.88 -13.95 -35.55
C PHE A 304 2.04 -14.90 -34.35
N LEU A 305 2.20 -14.38 -33.13
CA LEU A 305 2.36 -15.22 -31.95
C LEU A 305 1.07 -15.95 -31.57
N ALA A 306 -0.10 -15.32 -31.71
CA ALA A 306 -1.39 -15.97 -31.46
C ALA A 306 -1.60 -17.16 -32.42
N ALA A 307 -1.24 -17.00 -33.70
CA ALA A 307 -1.25 -18.10 -34.66
C ALA A 307 -0.18 -19.16 -34.36
N ARG A 308 1.04 -18.76 -33.96
CA ARG A 308 2.17 -19.65 -33.66
C ARG A 308 1.87 -20.63 -32.53
N TYR A 309 1.23 -20.15 -31.47
CA TYR A 309 0.95 -20.95 -30.27
C TYR A 309 -0.46 -21.59 -30.25
N ARG A 310 -1.24 -21.49 -31.33
CA ARG A 310 -2.65 -21.93 -31.38
C ARG A 310 -2.88 -23.36 -30.89
N ASP A 311 -1.99 -24.30 -31.21
CA ASP A 311 -2.16 -25.71 -30.83
C ASP A 311 -1.69 -26.02 -29.38
N ASN A 312 -1.00 -25.08 -28.72
CA ASN A 312 -0.61 -25.20 -27.32
C ASN A 312 -1.66 -24.57 -26.40
N ALA A 313 -2.68 -25.36 -26.06
CA ALA A 313 -3.80 -24.96 -25.21
C ALA A 313 -3.43 -24.42 -23.79
N ARG A 314 -2.16 -24.51 -23.36
CA ARG A 314 -1.68 -23.91 -22.10
C ARG A 314 -1.07 -22.51 -22.28
N VAL A 315 -0.83 -22.05 -23.51
CA VAL A 315 -0.72 -20.61 -23.79
C VAL A 315 -2.14 -20.07 -23.76
N VAL A 316 -2.51 -19.36 -22.68
CA VAL A 316 -3.91 -19.02 -22.39
C VAL A 316 -4.25 -17.57 -22.69
N GLY A 317 -3.27 -16.72 -23.01
CA GLY A 317 -3.57 -15.33 -23.33
C GLY A 317 -2.37 -14.43 -23.58
N PHE A 318 -2.70 -13.19 -23.94
CA PHE A 318 -1.76 -12.12 -24.27
C PHE A 318 -1.98 -10.91 -23.36
N ASP A 319 -0.94 -10.53 -22.64
CA ASP A 319 -0.76 -9.18 -22.12
C ASP A 319 -0.20 -8.34 -23.27
N ILE A 320 -1.12 -7.67 -23.97
CA ILE A 320 -0.89 -7.18 -25.34
C ILE A 320 0.10 -6.01 -25.39
N ARG A 321 0.29 -5.29 -24.28
CA ARG A 321 1.29 -4.22 -24.13
C ARG A 321 1.50 -3.88 -22.66
N ASN A 322 2.73 -3.96 -22.19
CA ASN A 322 3.13 -3.58 -20.83
C ASN A 322 3.05 -2.06 -20.57
N GLU A 323 2.64 -1.69 -19.36
CA GLU A 323 2.80 -0.36 -18.74
C GLU A 323 2.61 0.85 -19.67
N ILE A 324 1.42 0.98 -20.26
CA ILE A 324 1.03 2.21 -20.97
C ILE A 324 1.16 3.41 -20.01
N ARG A 325 1.93 4.43 -20.40
CA ARG A 325 2.32 5.57 -19.55
C ARG A 325 2.63 6.83 -20.35
N SER A 326 2.52 7.98 -19.71
CA SER A 326 3.06 9.23 -20.24
C SER A 326 4.58 9.18 -20.32
N THR A 327 5.10 9.73 -21.42
CA THR A 327 6.53 9.86 -21.71
C THR A 327 6.91 11.34 -21.75
N GLU A 328 8.19 11.65 -21.96
CA GLU A 328 8.65 13.02 -22.22
C GLU A 328 8.06 13.64 -23.52
N PHE A 329 7.40 12.85 -24.38
CA PHE A 329 6.98 13.26 -25.73
C PHE A 329 5.48 13.09 -25.99
N GLU A 330 4.86 12.02 -25.47
CA GLU A 330 3.47 11.65 -25.71
C GLU A 330 2.78 11.16 -24.43
N THR A 331 1.51 11.54 -24.26
CA THR A 331 0.61 11.08 -23.18
C THR A 331 -0.45 10.13 -23.77
N PRO A 332 -0.62 8.91 -23.24
CA PRO A 332 -1.68 8.00 -23.65
C PRO A 332 -3.04 8.49 -23.16
N THR A 333 -4.09 8.08 -23.86
CA THR A 333 -5.48 8.43 -23.52
C THR A 333 -6.39 7.22 -23.61
N TRP A 334 -7.55 7.29 -22.96
CA TRP A 334 -8.62 6.31 -23.10
C TRP A 334 -9.80 6.96 -23.83
N GLY A 335 -10.13 6.52 -25.03
CA GLY A 335 -11.36 6.92 -25.74
C GLY A 335 -11.25 8.08 -26.74
N GLY A 336 -10.15 8.84 -26.82
CA GLY A 336 -10.02 9.92 -27.83
C GLY A 336 -8.59 10.37 -28.13
N GLY A 337 -8.37 10.99 -29.30
CA GLY A 337 -7.03 11.42 -29.76
C GLY A 337 -6.28 10.35 -30.57
N SER A 338 -5.03 10.63 -30.94
CA SER A 338 -4.13 9.70 -31.65
C SER A 338 -3.52 8.65 -30.72
N THR A 339 -3.21 9.03 -29.48
CA THR A 339 -2.64 8.19 -28.41
C THR A 339 -3.69 7.38 -27.64
N ASN A 340 -4.85 7.11 -28.29
CA ASN A 340 -6.00 6.40 -27.74
C ASN A 340 -5.73 4.90 -27.56
N TRP A 341 -5.27 4.52 -26.36
CA TRP A 341 -4.97 3.15 -26.01
C TRP A 341 -6.18 2.23 -26.11
N ALA A 342 -7.38 2.67 -25.69
CA ALA A 342 -8.58 1.83 -25.75
C ALA A 342 -8.94 1.39 -27.18
N GLU A 343 -8.71 2.27 -28.17
CA GLU A 343 -8.89 1.94 -29.59
C GLU A 343 -7.81 0.95 -30.08
N ALA A 344 -6.54 1.17 -29.75
CA ALA A 344 -5.46 0.27 -30.10
C ALA A 344 -5.59 -1.11 -29.45
N ALA A 345 -5.97 -1.17 -28.19
CA ALA A 345 -6.25 -2.38 -27.44
C ALA A 345 -7.42 -3.18 -28.05
N SER A 346 -8.47 -2.53 -28.54
CA SER A 346 -9.55 -3.20 -29.29
C SER A 346 -9.02 -3.81 -30.60
N LYS A 347 -8.24 -3.07 -31.40
CA LYS A 347 -7.60 -3.60 -32.62
C LYS A 347 -6.69 -4.80 -32.33
N GLY A 348 -5.81 -4.67 -31.34
CA GLY A 348 -4.85 -5.71 -30.93
C GLY A 348 -5.54 -6.96 -30.42
N SER A 349 -6.57 -6.80 -29.58
CA SER A 349 -7.39 -7.92 -29.08
C SER A 349 -8.09 -8.66 -30.22
N ARG A 350 -8.64 -7.94 -31.20
CA ARG A 350 -9.28 -8.54 -32.38
C ARG A 350 -8.25 -9.26 -33.26
N ARG A 351 -7.05 -8.70 -33.45
CA ARG A 351 -5.94 -9.38 -34.16
C ARG A 351 -5.51 -10.69 -33.50
N VAL A 352 -5.47 -10.72 -32.16
CA VAL A 352 -5.21 -11.97 -31.42
C VAL A 352 -6.35 -12.96 -31.63
N LEU A 353 -7.61 -12.55 -31.50
CA LEU A 353 -8.76 -13.47 -31.60
C LEU A 353 -9.03 -14.00 -33.02
N ASP A 354 -8.79 -13.18 -34.06
CA ASP A 354 -8.75 -13.63 -35.46
C ASP A 354 -7.70 -14.76 -35.65
N ALA A 355 -6.54 -14.61 -34.98
CA ALA A 355 -5.40 -15.51 -35.07
C ALA A 355 -5.43 -16.70 -34.08
N ASN A 356 -6.22 -16.61 -33.00
CA ASN A 356 -6.57 -17.69 -32.06
C ASN A 356 -7.77 -17.26 -31.17
N PRO A 357 -8.97 -17.82 -31.36
CA PRO A 357 -10.18 -17.38 -30.65
C PRO A 357 -10.24 -17.82 -29.18
N ASP A 358 -9.34 -18.70 -28.72
CA ASP A 358 -9.37 -19.30 -27.39
C ASP A 358 -8.59 -18.49 -26.32
N MET A 359 -8.16 -17.26 -26.65
CA MET A 359 -7.24 -16.45 -25.83
C MET A 359 -7.95 -15.53 -24.83
N LEU A 360 -7.32 -15.35 -23.66
CA LEU A 360 -7.54 -14.23 -22.75
C LEU A 360 -6.70 -13.01 -23.18
N LEU A 361 -7.24 -11.82 -22.99
CA LEU A 361 -6.64 -10.55 -23.42
C LEU A 361 -6.46 -9.64 -22.21
N PHE A 362 -5.23 -9.50 -21.73
CA PHE A 362 -4.87 -8.64 -20.60
C PHE A 362 -4.53 -7.24 -21.11
N ILE A 363 -5.31 -6.24 -20.68
CA ILE A 363 -5.25 -4.86 -21.17
C ILE A 363 -4.67 -3.97 -20.08
N SER A 364 -3.50 -3.36 -20.32
CA SER A 364 -2.87 -2.39 -19.41
C SER A 364 -3.83 -1.25 -19.06
N GLY A 365 -3.80 -0.83 -17.80
CA GLY A 365 -4.27 0.49 -17.40
C GLY A 365 -3.36 1.61 -17.92
N LEU A 366 -3.69 2.85 -17.59
CA LEU A 366 -2.85 4.02 -17.87
C LEU A 366 -1.87 4.30 -16.71
N GLU A 367 -0.85 5.09 -17.01
CA GLU A 367 0.28 5.46 -16.15
C GLU A 367 0.88 4.27 -15.39
N TYR A 368 1.80 3.54 -16.05
CA TYR A 368 2.47 2.35 -15.51
C TYR A 368 1.49 1.24 -15.13
N SER A 369 0.36 1.18 -15.85
CA SER A 369 -0.79 0.34 -15.52
C SER A 369 -1.38 0.57 -14.10
N MET A 370 -1.12 1.71 -13.45
CA MET A 370 -1.59 1.99 -12.08
C MET A 370 -3.08 2.37 -12.00
N PHE A 371 -3.69 2.79 -13.11
CA PHE A 371 -5.05 3.33 -13.13
C PHE A 371 -5.93 2.67 -14.21
N LEU A 372 -7.13 2.25 -13.81
CA LEU A 372 -8.21 1.79 -14.69
C LEU A 372 -9.43 2.72 -14.66
N CYS A 373 -9.27 3.92 -14.10
CA CYS A 373 -10.25 5.00 -13.98
C CYS A 373 -11.14 5.21 -15.21
N ASP A 374 -10.56 5.21 -16.41
CA ASP A 374 -11.26 5.55 -17.65
C ASP A 374 -11.96 4.35 -18.32
N VAL A 375 -11.79 3.12 -17.81
CA VAL A 375 -12.44 1.91 -18.35
C VAL A 375 -13.96 2.08 -18.54
N PRO A 376 -14.74 2.71 -17.63
CA PRO A 376 -16.17 2.96 -17.83
C PRO A 376 -16.51 3.87 -19.02
N GLN A 377 -15.58 4.70 -19.50
CA GLN A 377 -15.79 5.55 -20.68
C GLN A 377 -15.78 4.74 -21.98
N ARG A 378 -15.02 3.64 -22.03
CA ARG A 378 -15.01 2.66 -23.12
C ARG A 378 -14.70 1.26 -22.59
N PRO A 379 -15.70 0.51 -22.09
CA PRO A 379 -15.49 -0.81 -21.51
C PRO A 379 -15.30 -1.87 -22.60
N LEU A 380 -14.05 -2.10 -23.01
CA LEU A 380 -13.68 -3.10 -24.03
C LEU A 380 -14.27 -4.51 -23.79
N HIS A 381 -14.44 -4.91 -22.53
CA HIS A 381 -15.07 -6.19 -22.16
C HIS A 381 -16.57 -6.30 -22.52
N MET A 382 -17.19 -5.20 -22.95
CA MET A 382 -18.56 -5.12 -23.48
C MET A 382 -18.61 -4.86 -25.00
N GLU A 383 -17.46 -4.71 -25.69
CA GLU A 383 -17.47 -4.52 -27.14
C GLU A 383 -17.80 -5.83 -27.86
N PRO A 384 -18.67 -5.80 -28.89
CA PRO A 384 -19.00 -7.00 -29.67
C PRO A 384 -17.76 -7.68 -30.27
N GLY A 385 -17.61 -8.97 -30.00
CA GLY A 385 -16.46 -9.80 -30.38
C GLY A 385 -15.29 -9.76 -29.39
N LEU A 386 -15.43 -9.14 -28.21
CA LEU A 386 -14.45 -9.14 -27.11
C LEU A 386 -15.04 -9.67 -25.78
N GLU A 387 -16.34 -9.96 -25.74
CA GLU A 387 -17.03 -10.44 -24.54
C GLU A 387 -16.48 -11.80 -24.09
N GLY A 388 -16.13 -11.92 -22.81
CA GLY A 388 -15.56 -13.14 -22.25
C GLY A 388 -14.05 -13.33 -22.46
N HIS A 389 -13.38 -12.40 -23.15
CA HIS A 389 -11.94 -12.46 -23.42
C HIS A 389 -11.12 -11.43 -22.64
N ILE A 390 -11.68 -10.24 -22.40
CA ILE A 390 -10.96 -9.12 -21.77
C ILE A 390 -10.79 -9.30 -20.25
N ILE A 391 -9.56 -9.11 -19.80
CA ILE A 391 -9.16 -8.89 -18.40
C ILE A 391 -8.38 -7.56 -18.38
N TYR A 392 -8.62 -6.68 -17.42
CA TYR A 392 -7.76 -5.51 -17.25
C TYR A 392 -6.58 -5.86 -16.34
N THR A 393 -5.36 -5.47 -16.70
CA THR A 393 -4.21 -5.59 -15.80
C THR A 393 -3.97 -4.29 -15.05
N THR A 394 -3.50 -4.42 -13.82
CA THR A 394 -3.05 -3.34 -12.96
C THR A 394 -1.72 -3.73 -12.33
N HIS A 395 -0.84 -2.77 -12.08
CA HIS A 395 0.46 -3.00 -11.40
C HIS A 395 0.47 -2.27 -10.06
N GLU A 396 1.15 -2.82 -9.04
CA GLU A 396 1.27 -2.19 -7.72
C GLU A 396 2.62 -2.48 -7.03
N TYR A 397 3.34 -1.45 -6.62
CA TYR A 397 4.61 -1.57 -5.90
C TYR A 397 4.67 -0.68 -4.65
N ASP A 398 5.53 -1.01 -3.67
CA ASP A 398 5.66 -0.25 -2.42
C ASP A 398 6.12 1.20 -2.61
N TRP A 399 6.81 1.51 -3.72
CA TRP A 399 7.20 2.86 -4.11
C TRP A 399 6.12 3.65 -4.90
N TYR A 400 4.95 3.08 -5.19
CA TYR A 400 3.84 3.80 -5.83
C TYR A 400 3.13 4.75 -4.84
N LYS A 401 3.78 5.88 -4.57
CA LYS A 401 3.38 6.84 -3.54
C LYS A 401 2.44 7.90 -4.09
N ASN A 402 1.14 7.58 -4.11
CA ASN A 402 0.09 8.58 -4.24
C ASN A 402 0.03 9.49 -2.98
N SER A 403 -0.80 10.54 -3.01
CA SER A 403 -0.98 11.49 -1.90
C SER A 403 -1.33 10.82 -0.56
N ILE A 404 -2.16 9.77 -0.59
CA ILE A 404 -2.67 9.06 0.58
C ILE A 404 -1.59 8.14 1.16
N GLN A 405 -0.94 7.32 0.33
CA GLN A 405 0.15 6.43 0.76
C GLN A 405 1.37 7.23 1.27
N THR A 406 1.63 8.41 0.68
CA THR A 406 2.63 9.34 1.23
C THR A 406 2.26 9.84 2.62
N LEU A 407 0.98 10.17 2.87
CA LEU A 407 0.48 10.60 4.19
C LEU A 407 0.45 9.44 5.20
N TYR A 408 0.14 8.22 4.76
CA TYR A 408 0.15 6.98 5.55
C TYR A 408 1.53 6.74 6.17
N GLU A 409 2.58 6.79 5.33
CA GLU A 409 3.97 6.63 5.77
C GLU A 409 4.51 7.86 6.53
N SER A 410 4.19 9.08 6.08
CA SER A 410 4.64 10.32 6.73
C SER A 410 3.96 10.59 8.07
N GLY A 411 2.93 9.81 8.43
CA GLY A 411 2.09 10.02 9.60
C GLY A 411 2.85 10.01 10.92
N GLU A 412 3.93 9.23 11.06
CA GLU A 412 4.77 9.28 12.27
C GLU A 412 5.46 10.63 12.46
N ILE A 413 6.04 11.18 11.38
CA ILE A 413 6.73 12.48 11.40
C ILE A 413 5.72 13.60 11.67
N LEU A 414 4.57 13.56 10.99
CA LEU A 414 3.49 14.54 11.18
C LEU A 414 2.90 14.45 12.59
N CYS A 415 2.60 13.25 13.11
CA CYS A 415 2.06 13.07 14.46
C CYS A 415 3.07 13.52 15.54
N GLY A 416 4.37 13.22 15.38
CA GLY A 416 5.42 13.74 16.25
C GLY A 416 5.54 15.26 16.21
N PHE A 417 5.42 15.86 15.02
CA PHE A 417 5.46 17.32 14.83
C PHE A 417 4.21 18.01 15.42
N PHE A 418 3.01 17.46 15.22
CA PHE A 418 1.77 17.97 15.79
C PHE A 418 1.69 17.77 17.31
N ALA A 419 2.21 16.67 17.85
CA ALA A 419 2.30 16.47 19.30
C ALA A 419 3.25 17.50 19.94
N THR A 420 4.41 17.75 19.34
CA THR A 420 5.38 18.73 19.85
C THR A 420 4.92 20.19 19.68
N TYR A 421 4.34 20.56 18.53
CA TYR A 421 3.75 21.90 18.34
C TYR A 421 2.48 22.12 19.17
N GLY A 422 1.64 21.09 19.33
CA GLY A 422 0.46 21.12 20.19
C GLY A 422 0.84 21.34 21.66
N ALA A 423 1.86 20.61 22.15
CA ALA A 423 2.43 20.84 23.47
C ALA A 423 3.05 22.25 23.61
N LEU A 424 3.75 22.74 22.59
CA LEU A 424 4.34 24.09 22.60
C LEU A 424 3.27 25.19 22.67
N LEU A 425 2.20 25.07 21.86
CA LEU A 425 1.05 25.99 21.89
C LEU A 425 0.28 25.93 23.20
N LEU A 426 0.13 24.73 23.78
CA LEU A 426 -0.47 24.56 25.11
C LEU A 426 0.39 25.26 26.18
N VAL A 427 1.72 25.06 26.17
CA VAL A 427 2.66 25.69 27.11
C VAL A 427 2.67 27.21 26.97
N VAL A 428 2.68 27.76 25.74
CA VAL A 428 2.59 29.21 25.51
C VAL A 428 1.26 29.77 25.99
N SER A 429 0.15 29.06 25.75
CA SER A 429 -1.18 29.47 26.23
C SER A 429 -1.26 29.46 27.76
N LEU A 430 -0.74 28.41 28.39
CA LEU A 430 -0.65 28.30 29.85
C LEU A 430 0.24 29.41 30.43
N ALA A 431 1.39 29.68 29.81
CA ALA A 431 2.30 30.74 30.23
C ALA A 431 1.65 32.13 30.13
N THR A 432 0.88 32.42 29.08
CA THR A 432 0.14 33.69 28.95
C THR A 432 -0.96 33.83 30.01
N VAL A 433 -1.68 32.75 30.34
CA VAL A 433 -2.68 32.73 31.42
C VAL A 433 -2.02 32.91 32.79
N LEU A 434 -0.95 32.17 33.07
CA LEU A 434 -0.19 32.25 34.33
C LEU A 434 0.50 33.61 34.50
N PHE A 435 1.04 34.20 33.43
CA PHE A 435 1.63 35.54 33.45
C PHE A 435 0.58 36.61 33.71
N SER A 436 -0.62 36.47 33.14
CA SER A 436 -1.75 37.37 33.42
C SER A 436 -2.16 37.30 34.90
N ALA A 437 -2.33 36.10 35.45
CA ALA A 437 -2.64 35.89 36.87
C ALA A 437 -1.51 36.38 37.81
N ALA A 438 -0.25 36.18 37.45
CA ALA A 438 0.90 36.67 38.22
C ALA A 438 1.00 38.20 38.21
N CYS A 439 0.64 38.86 37.10
CA CYS A 439 0.49 40.30 37.04
C CYS A 439 -0.64 40.83 37.93
N GLU A 440 -1.70 40.06 38.19
CA GLU A 440 -2.81 40.47 39.07
C GLU A 440 -2.42 40.35 40.55
N VAL A 441 -1.76 39.27 40.96
CA VAL A 441 -1.26 39.08 42.35
C VAL A 441 -0.26 40.16 42.77
N ALA A 442 0.45 40.77 41.81
CA ALA A 442 1.39 41.86 42.06
C ALA A 442 0.74 43.24 42.33
N ILE A 443 -0.59 43.40 42.18
CA ILE A 443 -1.24 44.72 42.25
C ILE A 443 -1.86 44.97 43.63
N VAL A 444 -1.02 45.44 44.56
CA VAL A 444 -1.42 46.17 45.77
C VAL A 444 -0.76 47.57 45.68
N PRO A 445 -1.48 48.67 45.97
CA PRO A 445 -1.47 49.77 45.00
C PRO A 445 -0.38 50.83 45.21
N ARG A 446 0.28 51.24 44.12
CA ARG A 446 0.59 52.66 43.84
C ARG A 446 1.03 52.94 42.38
N ARG A 447 0.44 54.02 41.83
CA ARG A 447 0.89 54.84 40.68
C ARG A 447 0.96 54.16 39.29
N ARG A 448 -0.03 54.51 38.45
CA ARG A 448 0.03 54.76 36.99
C ARG A 448 1.27 54.21 36.25
N LEU A 449 1.13 53.04 35.62
CA LEU A 449 1.89 52.70 34.40
C LEU A 449 0.94 52.58 33.20
N CYS A 450 1.37 53.07 32.04
CA CYS A 450 0.51 53.24 30.87
C CYS A 450 0.22 51.91 30.15
N CYS A 451 -1.00 51.37 30.30
CA CYS A 451 -1.45 50.14 29.61
C CYS A 451 -2.56 50.38 28.56
N TRP A 452 -2.45 51.45 27.76
CA TRP A 452 -3.35 51.72 26.62
C TRP A 452 -2.82 51.44 25.19
N PRO A 453 -1.58 50.94 24.97
CA PRO A 453 -1.22 50.33 23.68
C PRO A 453 -1.66 48.86 23.52
N LYS A 454 -1.76 48.12 24.63
CA LYS A 454 -1.78 46.63 24.62
C LYS A 454 -2.99 46.01 23.91
N LEU A 455 -4.16 46.66 23.90
CA LEU A 455 -5.36 46.14 23.25
C LEU A 455 -5.23 46.03 21.71
N ARG A 456 -4.39 46.85 21.06
CA ARG A 456 -4.12 46.72 19.62
C ARG A 456 -3.25 45.51 19.28
N GLY A 457 -2.32 45.13 20.17
CA GLY A 457 -1.53 43.91 20.01
C GLY A 457 -2.42 42.67 20.03
N LEU A 458 -3.26 42.54 21.07
CA LEU A 458 -4.18 41.40 21.22
C LEU A 458 -5.17 41.28 20.04
N TYR A 459 -5.69 42.40 19.51
CA TYR A 459 -6.54 42.37 18.32
C TYR A 459 -5.79 41.92 17.05
N PHE A 460 -4.52 42.28 16.92
CA PHE A 460 -3.68 41.86 15.80
C PHE A 460 -3.33 40.38 15.90
N GLU A 461 -2.96 39.89 17.08
CA GLU A 461 -2.67 38.47 17.36
C GLU A 461 -3.90 37.58 17.11
N VAL A 462 -5.09 37.98 17.58
CA VAL A 462 -6.35 37.24 17.32
C VAL A 462 -6.73 37.27 15.83
N ALA A 463 -6.55 38.40 15.14
CA ALA A 463 -6.79 38.48 13.70
C ALA A 463 -5.80 37.61 12.89
N SER A 464 -4.51 37.59 13.26
CA SER A 464 -3.51 36.70 12.67
C SER A 464 -3.82 35.23 12.94
N ALA A 465 -4.28 34.88 14.14
CA ALA A 465 -4.71 33.51 14.47
C ALA A 465 -5.94 33.08 13.65
N MET A 466 -6.93 33.96 13.46
CA MET A 466 -8.11 33.66 12.63
C MET A 466 -7.75 33.53 11.14
N LEU A 467 -6.87 34.40 10.62
CA LEU A 467 -6.35 34.28 9.25
C LEU A 467 -5.53 33.00 9.07
N PHE A 468 -4.74 32.59 10.06
CA PHE A 468 -4.02 31.32 10.05
C PHE A 468 -4.97 30.11 10.04
N VAL A 469 -5.99 30.08 10.90
CA VAL A 469 -7.00 29.01 10.89
C VAL A 469 -7.75 28.97 9.55
N ALA A 470 -8.12 30.11 8.97
CA ALA A 470 -8.75 30.16 7.66
C ALA A 470 -7.83 29.64 6.53
N ALA A 471 -6.55 30.06 6.51
CA ALA A 471 -5.57 29.58 5.54
C ALA A 471 -5.29 28.08 5.70
N PHE A 472 -5.16 27.58 6.93
CA PHE A 472 -4.95 26.17 7.23
C PHE A 472 -6.16 25.31 6.83
N LEU A 473 -7.39 25.78 7.06
CA LEU A 473 -8.61 25.12 6.58
C LEU A 473 -8.70 25.12 5.05
N VAL A 474 -8.26 26.18 4.36
CA VAL A 474 -8.18 26.19 2.88
C VAL A 474 -7.11 25.23 2.37
N SER A 475 -5.93 25.16 3.00
CA SER A 475 -4.91 24.15 2.69
C SER A 475 -5.43 22.73 2.93
N LEU A 476 -6.19 22.48 4.00
CA LEU A 476 -6.84 21.18 4.26
C LEU A 476 -7.92 20.85 3.23
N LEU A 477 -8.71 21.83 2.77
CA LEU A 477 -9.72 21.62 1.72
C LEU A 477 -9.08 21.37 0.34
N LEU A 478 -7.96 22.01 0.03
CA LEU A 478 -7.17 21.74 -1.17
C LEU A 478 -6.48 20.37 -1.09
N LEU A 479 -5.94 20.01 0.07
CA LEU A 479 -5.37 18.69 0.33
C LEU A 479 -6.44 17.59 0.19
N ALA A 480 -7.61 17.77 0.82
CA ALA A 480 -8.73 16.86 0.67
C ALA A 480 -9.17 16.74 -0.80
N ARG A 481 -9.22 17.84 -1.55
CA ARG A 481 -9.55 17.80 -2.98
C ARG A 481 -8.49 17.08 -3.84
N ALA A 482 -7.22 17.14 -3.46
CA ALA A 482 -6.12 16.39 -4.08
C ALA A 482 -5.97 14.94 -3.54
N VAL A 483 -6.87 14.53 -2.64
CA VAL A 483 -6.97 13.18 -2.05
C VAL A 483 -8.24 12.46 -2.52
N MET A 484 -9.30 13.20 -2.86
CA MET A 484 -10.64 12.66 -3.18
C MET A 484 -10.87 12.28 -4.65
N ASP A 485 -9.88 12.45 -5.53
CA ASP A 485 -9.98 12.03 -6.94
C ASP A 485 -8.60 11.68 -7.51
N PRO A 486 -8.14 10.42 -7.37
CA PRO A 486 -6.88 9.97 -7.96
C PRO A 486 -6.91 10.04 -9.49
N CYS A 487 -8.07 9.83 -10.11
CA CYS A 487 -8.25 9.77 -11.56
C CYS A 487 -8.05 11.12 -12.26
N GLN A 488 -8.40 12.25 -11.61
CA GLN A 488 -8.09 13.60 -12.09
C GLN A 488 -6.69 14.11 -11.68
N SER A 489 -5.89 13.33 -10.93
CA SER A 489 -4.67 13.82 -10.28
C SER A 489 -3.37 13.70 -11.09
N GLY A 490 -3.42 13.24 -12.35
CA GLY A 490 -2.23 12.94 -13.16
C GLY A 490 -1.22 14.10 -13.34
N GLU A 491 -1.66 15.36 -13.28
CA GLU A 491 -0.76 16.54 -13.35
C GLU A 491 -0.08 16.90 -12.02
N LEU A 492 -0.46 16.28 -10.90
CA LEU A 492 -0.12 16.72 -9.54
C LEU A 492 1.26 16.20 -9.08
N HIS A 493 2.30 16.54 -9.84
CA HIS A 493 3.70 16.22 -9.52
C HIS A 493 4.08 16.56 -8.07
N VAL A 494 4.87 15.66 -7.47
CA VAL A 494 5.38 15.66 -6.08
C VAL A 494 5.99 17.00 -5.63
N VAL A 495 6.47 17.82 -6.58
CA VAL A 495 7.06 19.16 -6.38
C VAL A 495 6.12 20.15 -5.67
N SER A 496 4.80 19.96 -5.77
CA SER A 496 3.80 20.89 -5.24
C SER A 496 3.56 20.78 -3.72
N PHE A 497 3.70 19.59 -3.12
CA PHE A 497 3.40 19.36 -1.70
C PHE A 497 4.30 20.16 -0.73
N PRO A 498 5.62 20.25 -0.93
CA PRO A 498 6.47 21.16 -0.15
C PRO A 498 6.01 22.61 -0.27
N THR A 499 5.55 23.03 -1.45
CA THR A 499 5.12 24.42 -1.68
C THR A 499 3.82 24.73 -0.93
N LEU A 500 2.83 23.82 -0.93
CA LEU A 500 1.55 24.01 -0.27
C LEU A 500 1.63 24.03 1.27
N VAL A 501 2.62 23.33 1.86
CA VAL A 501 2.80 23.26 3.33
C VAL A 501 3.89 24.21 3.83
N ILE A 502 5.02 24.33 3.12
CA ILE A 502 6.17 25.15 3.58
C ILE A 502 5.97 26.62 3.25
N LEU A 503 5.31 27.02 2.15
CA LEU A 503 5.14 28.44 1.82
C LEU A 503 4.34 29.21 2.91
N PRO A 504 3.24 28.66 3.48
CA PRO A 504 2.59 29.24 4.66
C PRO A 504 3.51 29.30 5.90
N LEU A 505 4.31 28.26 6.15
CA LEU A 505 5.27 28.20 7.28
C LEU A 505 6.44 29.18 7.11
N TRP A 506 6.86 29.47 5.88
CA TRP A 506 7.92 30.43 5.56
C TRP A 506 7.43 31.88 5.69
N LEU A 507 6.17 32.15 5.28
CA LEU A 507 5.47 33.40 5.55
C LEU A 507 5.29 33.62 7.07
N LEU A 508 4.97 32.56 7.83
CA LEU A 508 4.98 32.60 9.30
C LEU A 508 6.35 32.97 9.87
N GLY A 509 7.44 32.42 9.34
CA GLY A 509 8.81 32.80 9.70
C GLY A 509 9.12 34.28 9.46
N LEU A 510 8.62 34.86 8.37
CA LEU A 510 8.76 36.29 8.06
C LEU A 510 7.91 37.18 8.99
N LEU A 511 6.73 36.72 9.42
CA LEU A 511 5.86 37.42 10.36
C LEU A 511 6.41 37.38 11.79
N PHE A 512 6.80 36.20 12.29
CA PHE A 512 7.28 36.02 13.67
C PHE A 512 8.74 36.43 13.90
N SER A 513 9.59 36.52 12.87
CA SER A 513 10.97 37.02 13.02
C SER A 513 11.08 38.53 13.33
N GLY A 514 9.95 39.24 13.46
CA GLY A 514 9.89 40.67 13.81
C GLY A 514 10.39 41.63 12.73
N ARG A 515 11.00 41.12 11.65
CA ARG A 515 11.61 41.91 10.59
C ARG A 515 10.59 42.72 9.80
N LEU A 516 9.40 42.16 9.54
CA LEU A 516 8.33 42.89 8.83
C LEU A 516 7.77 44.05 9.68
N SER A 517 7.62 43.86 10.99
CA SER A 517 7.24 44.90 11.94
C SER A 517 8.23 46.07 11.93
N CYS A 518 9.54 45.79 11.90
CA CYS A 518 10.57 46.82 11.77
C CYS A 518 10.63 47.49 10.38
N LEU A 519 10.14 46.84 9.33
CA LEU A 519 10.11 47.42 7.97
C LEU A 519 8.92 48.38 7.82
N LEU A 520 7.72 47.95 8.22
CA LEU A 520 6.49 48.76 8.15
C LEU A 520 6.50 49.94 9.13
N LEU A 521 7.20 49.82 10.27
CA LEU A 521 7.44 50.94 11.19
C LEU A 521 8.58 51.89 10.73
N ARG A 522 9.24 51.63 9.60
CA ARG A 522 10.28 52.51 9.03
C ARG A 522 9.80 53.35 7.83
N THR A 523 8.76 52.92 7.13
CA THR A 523 8.17 53.71 6.03
C THR A 523 7.32 54.89 6.51
N PHE A 524 6.83 54.86 7.75
CA PHE A 524 6.16 55.99 8.39
C PHE A 524 7.03 56.68 9.46
N ARG A 525 7.85 57.63 9.02
CA ARG A 525 8.30 58.75 9.87
C ARG A 525 7.64 60.05 9.40
N PRO A 526 7.14 60.91 10.31
CA PRO A 526 6.44 62.13 9.93
C PRO A 526 7.43 63.19 9.42
N VAL A 527 7.06 63.87 8.33
CA VAL A 527 7.69 65.13 7.93
C VAL A 527 7.10 66.24 8.81
N SER A 528 7.96 66.99 9.49
CA SER A 528 7.56 68.00 10.48
C SER A 528 7.60 69.42 9.91
N ALA A 529 6.41 70.04 9.84
CA ALA A 529 6.11 71.49 9.91
C ALA A 529 6.82 72.48 8.95
N ILE A 530 6.03 73.41 8.38
CA ILE A 530 6.07 74.86 8.71
C ILE A 530 4.93 75.63 7.99
N ALA A 531 4.28 76.53 8.72
CA ALA A 531 3.49 77.73 8.37
C ALA A 531 2.43 77.75 7.21
N MET A 532 1.20 78.17 7.60
CA MET A 532 0.37 79.28 7.04
C MET A 532 -0.08 79.24 5.55
N ASP A 533 -1.24 79.77 5.14
CA ASP A 533 -2.19 80.70 5.82
C ASP A 533 -3.68 80.45 5.43
N GLU A 534 -4.57 81.43 5.70
CA GLU A 534 -6.04 81.40 5.56
C GLU A 534 -6.63 81.13 4.15
N GLU A 535 -7.78 80.45 4.05
CA GLU A 535 -9.09 81.08 3.68
C GLU A 535 -10.29 80.09 3.60
N LYS A 536 -11.49 80.65 3.38
CA LYS A 536 -12.84 80.04 3.25
C LYS A 536 -13.10 79.45 1.83
N PRO A 537 -14.22 78.72 1.50
CA PRO A 537 -15.58 78.86 2.05
C PRO A 537 -16.48 77.59 2.19
N SER A 538 -17.72 77.80 2.65
CA SER A 538 -18.85 76.85 2.58
C SER A 538 -19.68 77.05 1.30
N PRO A 539 -20.49 76.06 0.84
CA PRO A 539 -21.93 76.09 1.14
C PRO A 539 -22.59 74.69 1.38
N VAL A 540 -23.45 74.52 2.40
CA VAL A 540 -24.95 74.47 2.36
C VAL A 540 -25.56 73.07 2.06
N SER A 541 -26.67 72.76 2.75
CA SER A 541 -27.45 71.51 2.74
C SER A 541 -28.78 71.70 1.93
N PRO A 542 -29.96 71.04 2.12
CA PRO A 542 -30.49 70.12 3.15
C PRO A 542 -30.98 68.77 2.53
N ASP A 543 -31.84 67.87 3.06
CA ASP A 543 -32.50 67.61 4.37
C ASP A 543 -32.88 66.08 4.41
N ARG A 544 -33.06 65.40 5.55
CA ARG A 544 -34.34 64.96 6.21
C ARG A 544 -35.38 64.16 5.39
N VAL A 545 -36.21 63.26 5.96
CA VAL A 545 -36.25 62.48 7.25
C VAL A 545 -37.33 61.37 7.14
N GLY A 546 -37.21 60.29 7.94
CA GLY A 546 -38.32 59.40 8.36
C GLY A 546 -38.33 57.99 7.74
N GLY A 547 -38.76 56.91 8.41
CA GLY A 547 -39.04 56.69 9.84
C GLY A 547 -40.47 56.20 10.17
N MET A 548 -40.62 55.10 10.93
CA MET A 548 -41.83 54.75 11.72
C MET A 548 -41.60 53.58 12.71
N ASP A 549 -42.29 53.62 13.85
CA ASP A 549 -42.35 52.61 14.92
C ASP A 549 -43.77 52.02 15.08
N VAL A 550 -43.89 50.78 15.56
CA VAL A 550 -45.03 50.21 16.32
C VAL A 550 -44.49 49.07 17.21
N GLY A 551 -44.88 48.84 18.47
CA GLY A 551 -45.81 49.54 19.39
C GLY A 551 -46.40 48.56 20.44
N ILE A 552 -47.25 49.05 21.37
CA ILE A 552 -48.09 48.29 22.36
C ILE A 552 -47.29 47.76 23.60
N GLU A 553 -47.35 48.35 24.81
CA GLU A 553 -48.43 48.42 25.86
C GLU A 553 -48.59 47.11 26.68
N MET A 554 -48.94 47.03 27.99
CA MET A 554 -49.34 47.97 29.08
C MET A 554 -49.06 47.25 30.47
N SER A 555 -49.47 47.59 31.72
CA SER A 555 -50.27 48.66 32.36
C SER A 555 -49.99 48.81 33.89
N GLU A 556 -50.04 50.05 34.37
CA GLU A 556 -50.50 50.62 35.66
C GLU A 556 -51.05 49.78 36.85
N LEU A 557 -50.73 50.18 38.12
CA LEU A 557 -51.62 50.99 39.01
C LEU A 557 -51.11 51.22 40.49
N ASN A 558 -51.05 52.49 40.91
CA ASN A 558 -51.29 53.09 42.25
C ASN A 558 -50.79 52.48 43.59
N LEU A 559 -50.03 53.26 44.40
CA LEU A 559 -50.50 53.90 45.67
C LEU A 559 -49.42 54.71 46.48
N ASN A 560 -49.72 55.98 46.77
CA ASN A 560 -49.43 56.79 47.97
C ASN A 560 -48.06 56.81 48.73
N ARG A 561 -47.40 58.00 48.65
CA ARG A 561 -47.06 58.90 49.79
C ARG A 561 -46.11 58.43 50.92
N ALA A 562 -44.84 58.88 50.86
CA ALA A 562 -44.05 59.34 52.01
C ALA A 562 -42.87 60.24 51.55
N GLU A 563 -42.24 60.97 52.47
CA GLU A 563 -41.13 61.90 52.21
C GLU A 563 -39.75 61.23 52.44
N GLY A 564 -38.67 61.81 51.89
CA GLY A 564 -37.36 61.73 52.55
C GLY A 564 -36.25 60.82 51.99
N ALA A 565 -36.12 60.62 50.67
CA ALA A 565 -34.84 60.18 50.08
C ALA A 565 -34.70 60.60 48.60
N THR A 566 -33.53 61.08 48.19
CA THR A 566 -33.17 61.22 46.77
C THR A 566 -32.57 59.91 46.25
N PRO A 567 -32.99 59.40 45.08
CA PRO A 567 -32.57 58.09 44.60
C PRO A 567 -31.18 58.12 43.95
N GLN A 568 -30.32 57.16 44.29
CA GLN A 568 -29.21 56.78 43.42
C GLN A 568 -29.68 55.71 42.43
N ASN A 569 -29.25 55.85 41.17
CA ASN A 569 -29.76 55.14 40.00
C ASN A 569 -29.35 53.64 40.00
N PRO A 570 -30.28 52.67 39.92
CA PRO A 570 -29.96 51.24 39.90
C PRO A 570 -29.09 50.77 38.72
N ASN A 571 -29.09 51.49 37.60
CA ASN A 571 -28.48 51.04 36.34
C ASN A 571 -27.05 51.55 36.07
N ILE A 572 -26.38 52.14 37.07
CA ILE A 572 -24.95 52.49 36.94
C ILE A 572 -24.11 51.33 37.47
N MET A 573 -23.81 50.36 36.61
CA MET A 573 -22.75 49.39 36.86
C MET A 573 -21.45 50.17 37.13
N THR A 574 -20.86 49.96 38.31
CA THR A 574 -19.62 50.65 38.72
C THR A 574 -18.47 50.29 37.76
N ASP A 575 -17.42 51.11 37.70
CA ASP A 575 -16.30 50.82 36.80
C ASP A 575 -15.60 49.51 37.17
N GLN A 576 -15.53 49.16 38.47
CA GLN A 576 -15.18 47.80 38.92
C GLN A 576 -16.14 46.74 38.36
N GLY A 577 -17.47 46.94 38.42
CA GLY A 577 -18.44 46.01 37.84
C GLY A 577 -18.24 45.79 36.33
N LYS A 578 -17.88 46.84 35.59
CA LYS A 578 -17.53 46.75 34.16
C LYS A 578 -16.23 45.99 33.94
N GLU A 579 -15.19 46.25 34.75
CA GLU A 579 -13.91 45.53 34.69
C GLU A 579 -14.09 44.04 35.00
N HIS A 580 -14.85 43.69 36.05
CA HIS A 580 -15.20 42.30 36.38
C HIS A 580 -16.02 41.60 35.28
N LEU A 581 -16.98 42.31 34.64
CA LEU A 581 -17.72 41.77 33.50
C LEU A 581 -16.80 41.56 32.28
N GLN A 582 -15.92 42.52 31.97
CA GLN A 582 -14.97 42.42 30.88
C GLN A 582 -13.94 41.31 31.12
N TYR A 583 -13.51 41.09 32.37
CA TYR A 583 -12.68 39.97 32.80
C TYR A 583 -13.39 38.64 32.55
N ALA A 584 -14.64 38.49 33.02
CA ALA A 584 -15.42 37.26 32.81
C ALA A 584 -15.66 36.97 31.31
N LEU A 585 -15.89 38.00 30.49
CA LEU A 585 -16.00 37.87 29.03
C LEU A 585 -14.67 37.48 28.37
N ASN A 586 -13.55 38.07 28.81
CA ASN A 586 -12.21 37.75 28.30
C ASN A 586 -11.78 36.32 28.68
N HIS A 587 -12.05 35.90 29.93
CA HIS A 587 -11.76 34.55 30.39
C HIS A 587 -12.59 33.51 29.61
N LYS A 588 -13.90 33.73 29.44
CA LYS A 588 -14.74 32.86 28.59
C LYS A 588 -14.24 32.81 27.14
N ARG A 589 -13.80 33.93 26.55
CA ARG A 589 -13.21 33.96 25.21
C ARG A 589 -11.92 33.13 25.14
N ALA A 590 -11.03 33.26 26.12
CA ALA A 590 -9.81 32.45 26.21
C ALA A 590 -10.14 30.95 26.35
N SER A 591 -11.08 30.57 27.22
CA SER A 591 -11.53 29.17 27.35
C SER A 591 -12.11 28.61 26.05
N VAL A 592 -12.92 29.39 25.32
CA VAL A 592 -13.48 28.99 24.02
C VAL A 592 -12.37 28.82 22.96
N ILE A 593 -11.36 29.70 22.94
CA ILE A 593 -10.22 29.58 22.03
C ILE A 593 -9.41 28.31 22.35
N VAL A 594 -9.11 28.03 23.62
CA VAL A 594 -8.40 26.83 24.05
C VAL A 594 -9.20 25.56 23.71
N LEU A 595 -10.51 25.54 23.95
CA LEU A 595 -11.38 24.41 23.58
C LEU A 595 -11.45 24.21 22.06
N ALA A 596 -11.48 25.28 21.27
CA ALA A 596 -11.43 25.19 19.81
C ALA A 596 -10.07 24.67 19.30
N MET A 597 -8.96 25.09 19.92
CA MET A 597 -7.61 24.57 19.62
C MET A 597 -7.49 23.08 19.98
N LEU A 598 -7.98 22.66 21.15
CA LEU A 598 -8.01 21.25 21.55
C LEU A 598 -8.89 20.41 20.62
N PHE A 599 -10.07 20.90 20.24
CA PHE A 599 -10.94 20.24 19.26
C PHE A 599 -10.24 20.08 17.90
N LEU A 600 -9.55 21.13 17.41
CA LEU A 600 -8.78 21.06 16.17
C LEU A 600 -7.62 20.06 16.27
N ILE A 601 -6.88 20.03 17.38
CA ILE A 601 -5.81 19.05 17.62
C ILE A 601 -6.36 17.62 17.59
N CYS A 602 -7.45 17.34 18.33
CA CYS A 602 -8.10 16.03 18.34
C CYS A 602 -8.65 15.63 16.96
N ALA A 603 -9.24 16.57 16.21
CA ALA A 603 -9.75 16.31 14.86
C ALA A 603 -8.62 16.03 13.86
N ASN A 604 -7.48 16.74 13.95
CA ASN A 604 -6.30 16.46 13.10
C ASN A 604 -5.65 15.12 13.47
N ALA A 605 -5.54 14.79 14.77
CA ALA A 605 -5.06 13.49 15.22
C ALA A 605 -5.96 12.34 14.73
N ALA A 606 -7.28 12.49 14.81
CA ALA A 606 -8.24 11.51 14.28
C ALA A 606 -8.14 11.37 12.75
N ALA A 607 -7.97 12.48 12.02
CA ALA A 607 -7.78 12.45 10.57
C ALA A 607 -6.46 11.76 10.16
N LEU A 608 -5.37 11.99 10.88
CA LEU A 608 -4.09 11.31 10.64
C LEU A 608 -4.19 9.80 10.94
N LEU A 609 -4.80 9.42 12.08
CA LEU A 609 -5.04 8.01 12.41
C LEU A 609 -5.93 7.31 11.36
N PHE A 610 -6.92 8.02 10.80
CA PHE A 610 -7.71 7.50 9.68
C PHE A 610 -6.89 7.36 8.40
N LEU A 611 -6.03 8.33 8.06
CA LEU A 611 -5.12 8.26 6.91
C LEU A 611 -4.03 7.18 7.06
N GLN A 612 -3.81 6.66 8.26
CA GLN A 612 -2.95 5.50 8.55
C GLN A 612 -3.73 4.17 8.70
N SER A 613 -5.04 4.16 8.43
CA SER A 613 -5.87 2.94 8.48
C SER A 613 -5.72 2.09 7.22
N TYR A 614 -5.89 0.77 7.34
CA TYR A 614 -6.00 -0.12 6.18
C TYR A 614 -7.17 0.31 5.30
N GLU A 615 -8.25 0.83 5.89
CA GLU A 615 -9.47 1.20 5.22
C GLU A 615 -9.26 2.41 4.28
N ALA A 616 -8.47 3.41 4.69
CA ALA A 616 -8.05 4.51 3.82
C ALA A 616 -7.06 4.07 2.75
N TRP A 617 -6.13 3.16 3.07
CA TRP A 617 -5.24 2.56 2.09
C TRP A 617 -6.02 1.75 1.04
N GLN A 618 -7.00 0.94 1.47
CA GLN A 618 -7.87 0.12 0.62
C GLN A 618 -8.66 1.00 -0.36
N GLN A 619 -9.23 2.11 0.13
CA GLN A 619 -9.93 3.07 -0.72
C GLN A 619 -9.01 3.57 -1.85
N SER A 620 -7.73 3.83 -1.58
CA SER A 620 -6.77 4.28 -2.62
C SER A 620 -6.39 3.20 -3.66
N ILE A 621 -6.80 1.95 -3.46
CA ILE A 621 -6.75 0.85 -4.45
C ILE A 621 -8.11 0.73 -5.15
N ASP A 622 -9.20 0.82 -4.37
CA ASP A 622 -10.57 0.76 -4.88
C ASP A 622 -10.87 1.90 -5.86
N ASP A 623 -10.41 3.13 -5.58
CA ASP A 623 -10.54 4.31 -6.44
C ASP A 623 -9.76 4.19 -7.76
N ARG A 624 -8.64 3.45 -7.77
CA ARG A 624 -7.78 3.31 -8.97
C ARG A 624 -8.24 2.19 -9.90
N TRP A 625 -8.73 1.08 -9.35
CA TRP A 625 -9.18 -0.07 -10.14
C TRP A 625 -10.15 -1.02 -9.42
N GLY A 626 -10.14 -1.09 -8.09
CA GLY A 626 -10.99 -2.05 -7.36
C GLY A 626 -12.50 -1.85 -7.57
N PHE A 627 -12.93 -0.64 -7.93
CA PHE A 627 -14.31 -0.31 -8.32
C PHE A 627 -14.85 -1.16 -9.49
N LEU A 628 -13.97 -1.73 -10.34
CA LEU A 628 -14.39 -2.61 -11.44
C LEU A 628 -14.86 -4.00 -10.98
N LEU A 629 -14.54 -4.39 -9.75
CA LEU A 629 -14.84 -5.73 -9.22
C LEU A 629 -16.28 -5.86 -8.72
N GLN A 630 -16.91 -4.76 -8.30
CA GLN A 630 -18.29 -4.67 -7.82
C GLN A 630 -18.86 -3.27 -8.13
N PRO A 631 -19.98 -3.15 -8.84
CA PRO A 631 -20.60 -1.86 -9.10
C PRO A 631 -21.31 -1.33 -7.85
N GLU A 632 -21.25 -0.01 -7.67
CA GLU A 632 -22.12 0.71 -6.73
C GLU A 632 -23.60 0.37 -6.97
N PRO A 633 -24.44 0.16 -5.94
CA PRO A 633 -25.81 -0.37 -6.10
C PRO A 633 -26.78 0.46 -6.97
N ASN A 634 -26.39 1.68 -7.36
CA ASN A 634 -27.17 2.59 -8.20
C ASN A 634 -26.43 3.04 -9.48
N ALA A 635 -25.28 2.43 -9.82
CA ALA A 635 -24.48 2.81 -10.98
C ALA A 635 -24.97 2.14 -12.28
N GLU A 636 -26.06 2.66 -12.85
CA GLU A 636 -26.55 2.25 -14.17
C GLU A 636 -25.46 2.42 -15.25
N GLY A 637 -24.93 1.29 -15.76
CA GLY A 637 -23.90 1.26 -16.80
C GLY A 637 -22.49 0.86 -16.35
N ALA A 638 -22.21 0.81 -15.04
CA ALA A 638 -20.92 0.31 -14.53
C ALA A 638 -20.90 -1.23 -14.59
N ALA A 639 -20.35 -1.79 -15.68
CA ALA A 639 -20.23 -3.23 -15.84
C ALA A 639 -19.06 -3.81 -15.02
N VAL A 640 -19.31 -4.96 -14.39
CA VAL A 640 -18.30 -5.71 -13.63
C VAL A 640 -17.25 -6.26 -14.59
N ALA A 641 -15.97 -5.98 -14.35
CA ALA A 641 -14.86 -6.50 -15.14
C ALA A 641 -13.92 -7.39 -14.33
N ALA A 642 -13.21 -8.29 -15.01
CA ALA A 642 -12.08 -8.99 -14.42
C ALA A 642 -10.86 -8.07 -14.35
N VAL A 643 -10.21 -8.05 -13.19
CA VAL A 643 -8.94 -7.34 -12.95
C VAL A 643 -7.89 -8.34 -12.50
N TRP A 644 -6.67 -8.19 -12.99
CA TRP A 644 -5.50 -9.01 -12.69
C TRP A 644 -4.35 -8.13 -12.24
N LEU A 645 -3.67 -8.48 -11.16
CA LEU A 645 -2.49 -7.76 -10.68
C LEU A 645 -1.25 -8.30 -11.42
N GLY A 646 -1.00 -7.82 -12.63
CA GLY A 646 0.01 -8.36 -13.57
C GLY A 646 1.47 -8.17 -13.13
N GLU A 647 1.72 -7.19 -12.28
CA GLU A 647 2.96 -7.05 -11.53
C GLU A 647 2.70 -6.52 -10.12
N PHE A 648 3.37 -7.11 -9.14
CA PHE A 648 3.54 -6.54 -7.82
C PHE A 648 4.75 -7.15 -7.11
N GLY A 649 5.39 -6.37 -6.23
CA GLY A 649 6.52 -6.86 -5.46
C GLY A 649 7.01 -5.91 -4.39
N THR A 650 7.89 -6.42 -3.53
CA THR A 650 8.64 -5.66 -2.52
C THR A 650 9.99 -6.32 -2.26
N ALA A 651 11.01 -5.54 -1.87
CA ALA A 651 12.28 -6.06 -1.34
C ALA A 651 12.22 -6.37 0.17
N THR A 652 11.17 -5.93 0.88
CA THR A 652 11.11 -5.89 2.36
C THR A 652 9.73 -6.17 2.90
N ASP A 653 9.64 -6.84 4.06
CA ASP A 653 8.37 -6.98 4.77
C ASP A 653 7.92 -5.61 5.29
N THR A 654 6.73 -5.18 4.87
CA THR A 654 6.23 -3.80 5.05
C THR A 654 4.72 -3.77 5.30
N THR A 655 4.23 -2.67 5.85
CA THR A 655 2.78 -2.43 6.00
C THR A 655 2.06 -2.38 4.65
N TRP A 656 2.74 -1.93 3.58
CA TRP A 656 2.21 -2.02 2.21
C TRP A 656 2.00 -3.49 1.78
N TRP A 657 3.00 -4.35 2.00
CA TRP A 657 2.92 -5.77 1.63
C TRP A 657 1.77 -6.50 2.35
N SER A 658 1.69 -6.35 3.67
CA SER A 658 0.62 -6.95 4.47
C SER A 658 -0.77 -6.37 4.14
N ASN A 659 -0.88 -5.07 3.83
CA ASN A 659 -2.12 -4.48 3.30
C ASN A 659 -2.51 -5.05 1.93
N MET A 660 -1.55 -5.20 1.00
CA MET A 660 -1.78 -5.79 -0.33
C MET A 660 -2.23 -7.26 -0.25
N LEU A 661 -1.62 -8.06 0.62
CA LEU A 661 -2.06 -9.43 0.88
C LEU A 661 -3.47 -9.48 1.49
N ARG A 662 -3.78 -8.59 2.45
CA ARG A 662 -5.14 -8.46 3.03
C ARG A 662 -6.17 -8.08 1.95
N TYR A 663 -5.81 -7.18 1.03
CA TYR A 663 -6.63 -6.80 -0.12
C TYR A 663 -6.93 -8.01 -1.02
N LEU A 664 -5.89 -8.68 -1.50
CA LEU A 664 -6.02 -9.84 -2.41
C LEU A 664 -6.70 -11.04 -1.74
N ALA A 665 -6.55 -11.23 -0.43
CA ALA A 665 -7.26 -12.25 0.32
C ALA A 665 -8.76 -11.93 0.44
N SER A 666 -9.13 -10.67 0.68
CA SER A 666 -10.54 -10.22 0.72
C SER A 666 -11.23 -10.28 -0.65
N ARG A 667 -10.45 -10.26 -1.74
CA ARG A 667 -10.92 -10.23 -3.13
C ARG A 667 -10.37 -11.43 -3.92
N PRO A 668 -10.81 -12.67 -3.61
CA PRO A 668 -10.25 -13.90 -4.18
C PRO A 668 -10.44 -14.05 -5.70
N VAL A 669 -11.26 -13.19 -6.32
CA VAL A 669 -11.45 -13.10 -7.77
C VAL A 669 -10.26 -12.49 -8.51
N VAL A 670 -9.45 -11.67 -7.84
CA VAL A 670 -8.30 -10.97 -8.43
C VAL A 670 -7.13 -11.93 -8.53
N GLY A 671 -6.90 -12.49 -9.72
CA GLY A 671 -5.65 -13.20 -10.02
C GLY A 671 -4.46 -12.24 -10.00
N TRP A 672 -3.25 -12.79 -9.98
CA TRP A 672 -2.02 -12.00 -9.89
C TRP A 672 -0.82 -12.67 -10.57
N ALA A 673 0.22 -11.90 -10.83
CA ALA A 673 1.54 -12.35 -11.25
C ALA A 673 2.62 -11.61 -10.45
N TYR A 674 3.33 -12.31 -9.57
CA TYR A 674 4.36 -11.69 -8.73
C TYR A 674 5.58 -11.27 -9.57
N TRP A 675 6.15 -10.08 -9.30
CA TRP A 675 7.39 -9.62 -9.94
C TRP A 675 8.60 -9.70 -8.99
N PRO A 676 9.65 -10.48 -9.31
CA PRO A 676 9.73 -11.55 -10.31
C PRO A 676 10.22 -12.88 -9.71
N LEU A 677 10.30 -13.92 -10.54
CA LEU A 677 10.99 -15.17 -10.24
C LEU A 677 12.51 -14.95 -10.10
N ASN A 678 13.04 -14.14 -11.02
CA ASN A 678 14.46 -13.87 -11.26
C ASN A 678 15.21 -13.50 -9.98
N GLY A 679 16.42 -14.05 -9.79
CA GLY A 679 17.34 -13.60 -8.73
C GLY A 679 18.51 -12.74 -9.21
N GLU A 680 18.73 -12.68 -10.52
CA GLU A 680 19.66 -11.79 -11.20
C GLU A 680 18.89 -10.95 -12.22
N LYS A 681 19.14 -9.65 -12.25
CA LYS A 681 18.48 -8.69 -13.14
C LYS A 681 19.27 -8.47 -14.42
N ARG A 682 20.56 -8.22 -14.30
CA ARG A 682 21.57 -8.22 -15.37
C ARG A 682 22.78 -9.00 -14.86
N PRO A 683 23.67 -9.54 -15.71
CA PRO A 683 24.85 -10.28 -15.25
C PRO A 683 25.68 -9.49 -14.21
N GLY A 684 25.67 -9.94 -12.95
CA GLY A 684 26.29 -9.28 -11.79
C GLY A 684 25.41 -8.29 -11.01
N GLU A 685 24.16 -8.05 -11.41
CA GLU A 685 23.19 -7.17 -10.73
C GLU A 685 22.10 -8.01 -10.05
N ILE A 686 22.04 -7.93 -8.72
CA ILE A 686 21.04 -8.65 -7.91
C ILE A 686 19.63 -8.12 -8.21
N GLU A 687 18.71 -9.03 -8.54
CA GLU A 687 17.28 -8.73 -8.53
C GLU A 687 16.77 -8.78 -7.07
N THR A 688 16.61 -7.60 -6.46
CA THR A 688 16.21 -7.46 -5.05
C THR A 688 14.74 -7.80 -4.82
N TYR A 689 13.91 -7.74 -5.88
CA TYR A 689 12.50 -8.11 -5.80
C TYR A 689 12.28 -9.61 -5.95
N GLY A 690 13.32 -10.35 -6.33
CA GLY A 690 13.30 -11.77 -6.63
C GLY A 690 12.70 -12.65 -5.54
N ILE A 691 11.99 -13.69 -5.98
CA ILE A 691 11.70 -14.86 -5.15
C ILE A 691 12.99 -15.68 -4.93
N LEU A 692 13.84 -15.76 -5.95
CA LEU A 692 15.04 -16.59 -5.94
C LEU A 692 16.34 -15.78 -5.82
N HIS A 693 17.41 -16.51 -5.50
CA HIS A 693 18.80 -16.09 -5.71
C HIS A 693 19.22 -16.23 -7.18
N ASP A 694 20.39 -15.67 -7.50
CA ASP A 694 21.10 -15.78 -8.77
C ASP A 694 21.35 -17.23 -9.22
N ASP A 695 21.35 -18.19 -8.29
CA ASP A 695 21.37 -19.62 -8.57
C ASP A 695 20.04 -20.18 -9.16
N MET A 696 18.98 -19.39 -9.20
CA MET A 696 17.63 -19.77 -9.66
C MET A 696 17.09 -21.05 -9.02
N ARG A 697 17.42 -21.31 -7.74
CA ARG A 697 16.92 -22.47 -6.97
C ARG A 697 16.77 -22.19 -5.47
N THR A 698 17.56 -21.28 -4.92
CA THR A 698 17.54 -20.92 -3.50
C THR A 698 16.56 -19.76 -3.28
N ILE A 699 15.63 -19.92 -2.34
CA ILE A 699 14.60 -18.91 -2.04
C ILE A 699 15.22 -17.75 -1.26
N ARG A 700 15.14 -16.54 -1.80
CA ARG A 700 15.72 -15.31 -1.21
C ARG A 700 14.96 -14.83 0.02
N HIS A 701 13.64 -14.90 -0.03
CA HIS A 701 12.76 -14.39 1.01
C HIS A 701 11.68 -15.44 1.36
N PRO A 702 11.94 -16.32 2.34
CA PRO A 702 10.99 -17.37 2.72
C PRO A 702 9.63 -16.85 3.21
N TRP A 703 9.57 -15.65 3.79
CA TRP A 703 8.32 -14.98 4.18
C TRP A 703 7.45 -14.67 2.95
N LYS A 704 7.99 -13.90 2.00
CA LYS A 704 7.37 -13.51 0.72
C LYS A 704 6.76 -14.71 0.00
N LEU A 705 7.50 -15.82 -0.10
CA LEU A 705 6.98 -17.04 -0.73
C LEU A 705 5.86 -17.69 0.09
N ALA A 706 6.00 -17.79 1.42
CA ALA A 706 4.97 -18.35 2.28
C ALA A 706 3.66 -17.55 2.22
N ASP A 707 3.74 -16.22 2.13
CA ASP A 707 2.58 -15.33 2.00
C ASP A 707 1.84 -15.53 0.67
N LEU A 708 2.57 -15.63 -0.45
CA LEU A 708 2.01 -15.93 -1.78
C LEU A 708 1.35 -17.31 -1.81
N GLN A 709 1.93 -18.29 -1.14
CA GLN A 709 1.39 -19.64 -1.00
C GLN A 709 0.15 -19.69 -0.10
N ASP A 710 0.14 -18.93 1.00
CA ASP A 710 -1.01 -18.77 1.89
C ASP A 710 -2.20 -18.12 1.14
N LEU A 711 -1.94 -17.02 0.42
CA LEU A 711 -2.93 -16.32 -0.41
C LEU A 711 -3.57 -17.24 -1.46
N LEU A 712 -2.80 -18.16 -2.07
CA LEU A 712 -3.34 -19.16 -2.99
C LEU A 712 -4.09 -20.29 -2.25
N SER A 713 -3.58 -20.78 -1.12
CA SER A 713 -4.21 -21.89 -0.39
C SER A 713 -5.62 -21.54 0.12
N LYS A 714 -5.81 -20.30 0.59
CA LYS A 714 -7.11 -19.72 1.00
C LYS A 714 -8.13 -19.58 -0.14
N ARG A 715 -7.67 -19.56 -1.40
CA ARG A 715 -8.53 -19.48 -2.60
C ARG A 715 -8.93 -20.87 -3.11
N LEU A 716 -8.07 -21.87 -2.91
CA LEU A 716 -8.34 -23.27 -3.27
C LEU A 716 -9.21 -23.97 -2.22
N ASN A 717 -9.07 -23.62 -0.94
CA ASN A 717 -9.87 -24.13 0.16
C ASN A 717 -10.55 -22.97 0.91
N PRO A 718 -11.65 -22.39 0.37
CA PRO A 718 -12.46 -21.44 1.11
C PRO A 718 -13.11 -22.13 2.32
N VAL A 719 -12.97 -21.51 3.49
CA VAL A 719 -13.47 -21.96 4.81
C VAL A 719 -14.92 -21.53 5.02
#